data_AF-A0A1Q2MC51-F1
#
_entry.id   AF-A0A1Q2MC51-F1
#
_cell.length_a   1.000
_cell.length_b   1.000
_cell.length_c   1.000
_cell.angle_alpha   90.00
_cell.angle_beta   90.00
_cell.angle_gamma   90.00
#
_symmetry.space_group_name_H-M   'P 1'
#
loop_
_entity.id
_entity.type
_entity.pdbx_description
1 polymer ?
#
loop_
_entity_poly.entity_id
_entity_poly.type
_entity_poly.pdbx_seq_one_letter_code
_entity_poly.pdbx_strand_id
1 'polypeptide(L)'
;MKRIINAANRLPVTIGRKITASSGGLVSAMAGLEGTFETLWVGWPGASCGSGQRAEKIKDILRQDYNSVPVFLTPKEAQGYYEGLSNSSLWPMLHYMTNYFEYEKHWLKDYEQVNRKFADEICSIVKKGDTVWVHDYHLMLLPAMLRKRKPRLKIGFFLHTPFPSYEVFRAHPARQQLIEGVLGADLIGFHTFGYMRHFRSTVMRLLGLECSMNTIEVNKRIVTLGVFPIGANARAFEDEIATEKYRKRLEHFRKVYSGRKIVLGVERLDYTKGVPQRLKAIDKFLDGYKNKDNVCFIFIAVPTRDQVQQYKELKQEVQSLVGHINGKHATIDNTPINYIYQSVPFTDLCALYSLAEVCLVTPYADGMNLVAKEYVICKQGKGGTLVLSEFTGAANELFKSLKVNPYDIEQISSTIEQALEMPAKEQLKRMDGMYERVKEYDAIYWANSFLNELEAVTKFRTGGVKKKHKPKLAQMLKKTFKPENKIALFLDYDGTLRKFHDNPNGAVPTKSIKELFKILSRYSNIDTHVISGRKGSTLEEWLGKFPVTLIGEHGFSCRPRGEKEWVSLCEASDFTWKLRIREMLEYFVGIVPGSFIEEKISAMVWHYRRTDPEFGEWRAKQLVLNLSEMLSNLPIEVHHGKKIVEISSMQVNKGVALQNIVAGKNYDYVVCMGDDYTDESMFRLAMDNMISIKVGKGDTSAMYRITSPAVVLSTLKKALK
;
A
#
# COMPACT_ATOMS: atom_id res chain seq x y z
N MET A 1 16.47 1.75 -24.33
CA MET A 1 16.24 1.24 -22.96
C MET A 1 14.98 1.89 -22.40
N LYS A 2 14.37 1.33 -21.34
CA LYS A 2 13.27 2.02 -20.66
C LYS A 2 13.83 3.19 -19.87
N ARG A 3 13.18 4.35 -19.93
CA ARG A 3 13.59 5.55 -19.20
C ARG A 3 12.88 5.65 -17.85
N ILE A 4 13.67 5.80 -16.78
CA ILE A 4 13.21 5.90 -15.41
C ILE A 4 13.58 7.28 -14.87
N ILE A 5 12.58 8.00 -14.37
CA ILE A 5 12.76 9.28 -13.71
C ILE A 5 12.66 9.02 -12.20
N ASN A 6 13.80 9.03 -11.52
CA ASN A 6 13.89 8.88 -10.07
C ASN A 6 13.64 10.25 -9.43
N ALA A 7 12.56 10.39 -8.66
CA ALA A 7 12.25 11.59 -7.92
C ALA A 7 12.54 11.37 -6.44
N ALA A 8 13.57 12.01 -5.91
CA ALA A 8 13.97 11.91 -4.52
C ALA A 8 14.28 13.32 -3.97
N ASN A 9 14.18 13.50 -2.65
CA ASN A 9 14.43 14.81 -2.04
C ASN A 9 15.81 15.38 -2.41
N ARG A 10 16.87 14.58 -2.39
CA ARG A 10 18.23 15.01 -2.77
C ARG A 10 18.60 14.47 -4.15
N LEU A 11 19.40 15.25 -4.88
CA LEU A 11 20.17 14.72 -6.02
C LEU A 11 21.26 13.74 -5.53
N PRO A 12 21.82 12.90 -6.43
CA PRO A 12 23.00 12.09 -6.11
C PRO A 12 24.28 12.94 -5.98
N VAL A 13 24.18 14.25 -6.18
CA VAL A 13 25.26 15.22 -6.03
C VAL A 13 24.80 16.43 -5.20
N THR A 14 25.75 16.99 -4.46
CA THR A 14 25.57 18.21 -3.67
C THR A 14 26.36 19.36 -4.30
N ILE A 15 25.74 20.53 -4.38
CA ILE A 15 26.38 21.75 -4.90
C ILE A 15 26.94 22.57 -3.75
N GLY A 16 28.27 22.70 -3.70
CA GLY A 16 28.99 23.65 -2.85
C GLY A 16 29.92 24.54 -3.69
N ARG A 17 31.14 24.78 -3.19
CA ARG A 17 32.22 25.37 -4.01
C ARG A 17 32.62 24.45 -5.18
N LYS A 18 32.42 23.15 -5.02
CA LYS A 18 32.56 22.09 -6.03
C LYS A 18 31.31 21.21 -5.99
N ILE A 19 31.04 20.51 -7.08
CA ILE A 19 30.01 19.46 -7.13
C ILE A 19 30.63 18.18 -6.58
N THR A 20 30.01 17.57 -5.58
CA THR A 20 30.48 16.33 -4.93
C THR A 20 29.36 15.31 -4.86
N ALA A 21 29.68 14.02 -4.93
CA ALA A 21 28.69 12.97 -4.71
C ALA A 21 28.01 13.11 -3.34
N SER A 22 26.70 12.92 -3.30
CA SER A 22 25.93 12.91 -2.06
C SER A 22 26.07 11.56 -1.37
N SER A 23 26.23 11.57 -0.05
CA SER A 23 26.24 10.36 0.78
C SER A 23 24.81 9.91 1.13
N GLY A 24 24.49 8.63 1.00
CA GLY A 24 23.23 8.06 1.49
C GLY A 24 22.90 6.68 0.93
N GLY A 25 22.10 5.92 1.66
CA GLY A 25 21.73 4.54 1.30
C GLY A 25 21.01 4.42 -0.05
N LEU A 26 20.10 5.36 -0.36
CA LEU A 26 19.41 5.39 -1.65
C LEU A 26 20.37 5.68 -2.81
N VAL A 27 21.27 6.66 -2.67
CA VAL A 27 22.24 7.01 -3.72
C VAL A 27 23.17 5.83 -3.99
N SER A 28 23.67 5.19 -2.93
CA SER A 28 24.52 3.99 -3.02
C SER A 28 23.80 2.81 -3.70
N ALA A 29 22.55 2.54 -3.30
CA ALA A 29 21.75 1.48 -3.91
C ALA A 29 21.45 1.75 -5.40
N MET A 30 21.15 2.99 -5.76
CA MET A 30 20.78 3.35 -7.14
C MET A 30 21.99 3.44 -8.08
N ALA A 31 23.20 3.71 -7.57
CA ALA A 31 24.42 3.73 -8.38
C ALA A 31 24.68 2.37 -9.07
N GLY A 32 24.24 1.26 -8.47
CA GLY A 32 24.35 -0.07 -9.08
C GLY A 32 23.45 -0.31 -10.30
N LEU A 33 22.51 0.60 -10.60
CA LEU A 33 21.55 0.45 -11.70
C LEU A 33 22.02 1.08 -13.02
N GLU A 34 23.14 1.80 -13.00
CA GLU A 34 23.73 2.42 -14.19
C GLU A 34 24.06 1.34 -15.23
N GLY A 35 23.56 1.53 -16.47
CA GLY A 35 23.74 0.58 -17.58
C GLY A 35 22.56 -0.37 -17.84
N THR A 36 21.67 -0.61 -16.86
CA THR A 36 20.45 -1.44 -17.07
C THR A 36 19.27 -0.59 -17.57
N PHE A 37 19.17 0.64 -17.08
CA PHE A 37 18.09 1.58 -17.41
C PHE A 37 18.65 2.94 -17.82
N GLU A 38 17.92 3.68 -18.66
CA GLU A 38 18.21 5.10 -18.87
C GLU A 38 17.62 5.86 -17.68
N THR A 39 18.46 6.25 -16.73
CA THR A 39 18.03 6.91 -15.49
C THR A 39 18.19 8.43 -15.59
N LEU A 40 17.20 9.14 -15.05
CA LEU A 40 17.26 10.58 -14.85
C LEU A 40 16.83 10.89 -13.43
N TRP A 41 17.61 11.68 -12.71
CA TRP A 41 17.30 12.04 -11.32
C TRP A 41 16.65 13.42 -11.23
N VAL A 42 15.63 13.57 -10.39
CA VAL A 42 15.01 14.86 -10.06
C VAL A 42 15.06 15.06 -8.55
N GLY A 43 15.65 16.17 -8.09
CA GLY A 43 15.89 16.38 -6.66
C GLY A 43 16.47 17.75 -6.31
N TRP A 44 16.49 18.06 -5.01
CA TRP A 44 17.09 19.29 -4.49
C TRP A 44 18.63 19.15 -4.36
N PRO A 45 19.41 20.07 -4.96
CA PRO A 45 20.87 19.97 -5.01
C PRO A 45 21.65 20.27 -3.71
N GLY A 46 21.02 20.57 -2.59
CA GLY A 46 21.79 20.95 -1.38
C GLY A 46 21.75 22.41 -1.01
N ALA A 47 21.75 23.28 -2.02
CA ALA A 47 21.97 24.71 -1.85
C ALA A 47 20.94 25.55 -2.60
N SER A 48 20.68 26.75 -2.10
CA SER A 48 19.97 27.78 -2.86
C SER A 48 20.93 28.32 -3.93
N CYS A 49 20.53 28.22 -5.21
CA CYS A 49 21.34 28.70 -6.32
C CYS A 49 20.92 30.09 -6.83
N GLY A 50 20.09 30.81 -6.07
CA GLY A 50 19.50 32.08 -6.53
C GLY A 50 18.62 31.89 -7.78
N SER A 51 18.36 32.97 -8.51
CA SER A 51 17.63 32.97 -9.79
C SER A 51 18.49 33.55 -10.93
N GLY A 52 18.06 33.35 -12.17
CA GLY A 52 18.72 33.92 -13.36
C GLY A 52 19.78 33.02 -14.00
N GLN A 53 20.73 33.64 -14.72
CA GLN A 53 21.65 32.95 -15.63
C GLN A 53 22.54 31.90 -14.96
N ARG A 54 22.85 32.07 -13.66
CA ARG A 54 23.62 31.10 -12.88
C ARG A 54 22.84 29.80 -12.64
N ALA A 55 21.55 29.90 -12.34
CA ALA A 55 20.71 28.73 -12.08
C ALA A 55 20.52 27.88 -13.36
N GLU A 56 20.37 28.54 -14.52
CA GLU A 56 20.30 27.86 -15.82
C GLU A 56 21.61 27.14 -16.16
N LYS A 57 22.77 27.80 -16.00
CA LYS A 57 24.08 27.14 -16.20
C LYS A 57 24.26 25.91 -15.32
N ILE A 58 23.85 25.99 -14.05
CA ILE A 58 23.91 24.85 -13.12
C ILE A 58 22.96 23.73 -13.58
N LYS A 59 21.75 24.09 -14.04
CA LYS A 59 20.77 23.13 -14.58
C LYS A 59 21.33 22.38 -15.79
N ASP A 60 22.03 23.08 -16.69
CA ASP A 60 22.67 22.48 -17.86
C ASP A 60 23.80 21.52 -17.47
N ILE A 61 24.72 21.95 -16.58
CA ILE A 61 25.81 21.10 -16.07
C ILE A 61 25.27 19.83 -15.43
N LEU A 62 24.29 19.94 -14.52
CA LEU A 62 23.70 18.77 -13.86
C LEU A 62 23.02 17.81 -14.83
N ARG A 63 22.41 18.35 -15.88
CA ARG A 63 21.70 17.55 -16.87
C ARG A 63 22.67 16.82 -17.79
N GLN A 64 23.75 17.47 -18.21
CA GLN A 64 24.74 16.92 -19.14
C GLN A 64 25.69 15.95 -18.43
N ASP A 65 26.23 16.34 -17.28
CA ASP A 65 27.34 15.62 -16.64
C ASP A 65 26.86 14.59 -15.59
N TYR A 66 25.63 14.75 -15.08
CA TYR A 66 25.13 13.97 -13.93
C TYR A 66 23.73 13.38 -14.14
N ASN A 67 23.15 13.46 -15.34
CA ASN A 67 21.79 13.00 -15.64
C ASN A 67 20.77 13.45 -14.57
N SER A 68 20.88 14.70 -14.13
CA SER A 68 20.16 15.23 -12.98
C SER A 68 19.43 16.53 -13.31
N VAL A 69 18.20 16.67 -12.81
CA VAL A 69 17.36 17.86 -12.94
C VAL A 69 17.15 18.45 -11.55
N PRO A 70 17.72 19.62 -11.25
CA PRO A 70 17.59 20.25 -9.95
C PRO A 70 16.19 20.81 -9.71
N VAL A 71 15.71 20.69 -8.47
CA VAL A 71 14.58 21.43 -7.93
C VAL A 71 15.12 22.44 -6.93
N PHE A 72 15.11 23.73 -7.30
CA PHE A 72 15.64 24.78 -6.45
C PHE A 72 14.61 25.22 -5.38
N LEU A 73 15.08 25.25 -4.13
CA LEU A 73 14.31 25.67 -2.96
C LEU A 73 14.86 26.99 -2.44
N THR A 74 13.95 27.89 -2.07
CA THR A 74 14.29 29.07 -1.27
C THR A 74 14.64 28.63 0.17
N PRO A 75 15.39 29.45 0.94
CA PRO A 75 15.67 29.14 2.34
C PRO A 75 14.40 28.89 3.17
N LYS A 76 13.35 29.70 2.96
CA LYS A 76 12.05 29.52 3.63
C LYS A 76 11.40 28.18 3.28
N GLU A 77 11.38 27.82 2.00
CA GLU A 77 10.85 26.52 1.58
C GLU A 77 11.67 25.39 2.19
N ALA A 78 13.00 25.45 2.18
CA ALA A 78 13.85 24.43 2.78
C ALA A 78 13.57 24.27 4.29
N GLN A 79 13.39 25.38 5.01
CA GLN A 79 13.02 25.37 6.42
C GLN A 79 11.67 24.70 6.65
N GLY A 80 10.59 25.14 6.00
CA GLY A 80 9.25 24.60 6.23
C GLY A 80 9.05 23.17 5.71
N TYR A 81 9.60 22.84 4.54
CA TYR A 81 9.47 21.53 3.89
C TYR A 81 10.40 20.47 4.49
N TYR A 82 11.71 20.76 4.52
CA TYR A 82 12.72 19.76 4.85
C TYR A 82 12.97 19.69 6.35
N GLU A 83 13.23 20.83 7.01
CA GLU A 83 13.46 20.85 8.45
C GLU A 83 12.15 20.62 9.21
N GLY A 84 11.10 21.39 8.88
CA GLY A 84 9.77 21.30 9.48
C GLY A 84 9.01 20.00 9.16
N LEU A 85 8.16 20.00 8.13
CA LEU A 85 7.22 18.88 7.92
C LEU A 85 7.95 17.53 7.73
N SER A 86 9.06 17.51 7.00
CA SER A 86 9.75 16.24 6.73
C SER A 86 10.49 15.72 7.97
N ASN A 87 11.36 16.52 8.60
CA ASN A 87 12.29 15.99 9.61
C ASN A 87 11.88 16.25 11.08
N SER A 88 11.07 17.27 11.36
CA SER A 88 10.49 17.50 12.70
C SER A 88 9.08 16.92 12.87
N SER A 89 8.38 16.59 11.77
CA SER A 89 7.02 16.02 11.82
C SER A 89 6.95 14.57 11.34
N LEU A 90 7.25 14.31 10.06
CA LEU A 90 7.10 12.98 9.46
C LEU A 90 8.15 12.00 9.96
N TRP A 91 9.43 12.38 10.01
CA TRP A 91 10.50 11.51 10.47
C TRP A 91 10.25 10.94 11.87
N PRO A 92 9.98 11.74 12.93
CA PRO A 92 9.71 11.19 14.25
C PRO A 92 8.45 10.32 14.26
N MET A 93 7.37 10.77 13.59
CA MET A 93 6.13 10.00 13.51
C MET A 93 6.33 8.63 12.87
N LEU A 94 7.04 8.57 11.74
CA LEU A 94 7.31 7.36 10.99
C LEU A 94 8.22 6.37 11.74
N HIS A 95 9.01 6.85 12.69
CA HIS A 95 9.94 6.04 13.50
C HIS A 95 9.44 5.78 14.94
N TYR A 96 8.15 5.96 15.22
CA TYR A 96 7.57 5.77 16.57
C TYR A 96 8.18 6.69 17.65
N MET A 97 8.77 7.81 17.24
CA MET A 97 9.47 8.78 18.06
C MET A 97 8.53 9.95 18.41
N THR A 98 7.34 9.65 18.92
CA THR A 98 6.26 10.64 19.13
C THR A 98 6.64 11.77 20.09
N ASN A 99 7.60 11.55 21.00
CA ASN A 99 8.10 12.59 21.90
C ASN A 99 8.87 13.70 21.17
N TYR A 100 9.35 13.45 19.95
CA TYR A 100 10.05 14.42 19.10
C TYR A 100 9.16 14.98 17.99
N PHE A 101 7.87 14.66 17.99
CA PHE A 101 6.93 15.10 16.97
C PHE A 101 6.53 16.56 17.18
N GLU A 102 6.81 17.39 16.18
CA GLU A 102 6.36 18.77 16.09
C GLU A 102 5.50 18.98 14.85
N TYR A 103 4.57 19.94 14.89
CA TYR A 103 3.77 20.28 13.73
C TYR A 103 3.35 21.75 13.74
N GLU A 104 3.68 22.44 12.66
CA GLU A 104 3.13 23.76 12.36
C GLU A 104 2.28 23.73 11.08
N LYS A 105 1.13 24.39 11.12
CA LYS A 105 0.17 24.42 10.00
C LYS A 105 0.79 24.97 8.71
N HIS A 106 1.73 25.90 8.82
CA HIS A 106 2.38 26.52 7.65
C HIS A 106 3.34 25.56 6.94
N TRP A 107 3.96 24.62 7.65
CA TRP A 107 4.86 23.61 7.06
C TRP A 107 4.16 22.74 6.01
N LEU A 108 2.88 22.42 6.20
CA LEU A 108 2.12 21.68 5.19
C LEU A 108 2.00 22.46 3.87
N LYS A 109 1.84 23.78 3.93
CA LYS A 109 1.76 24.63 2.73
C LYS A 109 3.09 24.65 1.98
N ASP A 110 4.20 24.81 2.71
CA ASP A 110 5.54 24.78 2.11
C ASP A 110 5.83 23.39 1.52
N TYR A 111 5.39 22.32 2.19
CA TYR A 111 5.54 20.95 1.70
C TYR A 111 4.74 20.67 0.43
N GLU A 112 3.50 21.16 0.35
CA GLU A 112 2.69 21.14 -0.88
C GLU A 112 3.34 21.95 -2.00
N GLN A 113 3.88 23.14 -1.70
CA GLN A 113 4.55 24.00 -2.68
C GLN A 113 5.80 23.31 -3.26
N VAL A 114 6.63 22.69 -2.42
CA VAL A 114 7.81 21.96 -2.88
C VAL A 114 7.42 20.73 -3.70
N ASN A 115 6.46 19.91 -3.24
CA ASN A 115 5.97 18.78 -4.02
C ASN A 115 5.40 19.22 -5.39
N ARG A 116 4.80 20.42 -5.46
CA ARG A 116 4.34 21.01 -6.72
C ARG A 116 5.50 21.37 -7.66
N LYS A 117 6.59 21.95 -7.15
CA LYS A 117 7.81 22.22 -7.94
C LYS A 117 8.41 20.94 -8.52
N PHE A 118 8.48 19.87 -7.73
CA PHE A 118 8.87 18.55 -8.23
C PHE A 118 7.93 18.07 -9.36
N ALA A 119 6.61 18.23 -9.16
CA ALA A 119 5.64 17.86 -10.18
C ALA A 119 5.78 18.71 -11.46
N ASP A 120 6.12 19.99 -11.35
CA ASP A 120 6.36 20.91 -12.48
C ASP A 120 7.57 20.47 -13.31
N GLU A 121 8.72 20.23 -12.67
CA GLU A 121 9.94 19.77 -13.33
C GLU A 121 9.77 18.39 -13.98
N ILE A 122 9.12 17.44 -13.30
CA ILE A 122 8.85 16.11 -13.88
C ILE A 122 7.89 16.21 -15.06
N CYS A 123 6.84 17.05 -14.97
CA CYS A 123 5.87 17.18 -16.05
C CYS A 123 6.44 17.85 -17.31
N SER A 124 7.49 18.67 -17.18
CA SER A 124 8.17 19.33 -18.30
C SER A 124 9.09 18.38 -19.08
N ILE A 125 9.65 17.36 -18.43
CA ILE A 125 10.63 16.44 -19.02
C ILE A 125 10.05 15.07 -19.42
N VAL A 126 8.93 14.65 -18.82
CA VAL A 126 8.37 13.30 -18.99
C VAL A 126 7.83 13.07 -20.41
N LYS A 127 8.20 11.92 -20.98
CA LYS A 127 7.79 11.44 -22.30
C LYS A 127 6.80 10.28 -22.19
N LYS A 128 6.12 9.97 -23.29
CA LYS A 128 5.19 8.82 -23.34
C LYS A 128 5.99 7.52 -23.14
N GLY A 129 5.58 6.72 -22.16
CA GLY A 129 6.20 5.43 -21.87
C GLY A 129 7.18 5.47 -20.69
N ASP A 130 7.56 6.67 -20.23
CA ASP A 130 8.40 6.84 -19.04
C ASP A 130 7.74 6.29 -17.78
N THR A 131 8.61 5.85 -16.87
CA THR A 131 8.27 5.50 -15.49
C THR A 131 8.80 6.58 -14.57
N VAL A 132 7.95 7.12 -13.70
CA VAL A 132 8.39 7.96 -12.58
C VAL A 132 8.41 7.12 -11.31
N TRP A 133 9.56 7.04 -10.67
CA TRP A 133 9.74 6.37 -9.40
C TRP A 133 9.99 7.40 -8.31
N VAL A 134 8.99 7.60 -7.45
CA VAL A 134 9.04 8.55 -6.34
C VAL A 134 9.59 7.85 -5.11
N HIS A 135 10.56 8.48 -4.45
CA HIS A 135 11.21 7.94 -3.27
C HIS A 135 10.92 8.80 -2.04
N ASP A 136 10.46 8.11 -1.02
CA ASP A 136 10.47 8.49 0.39
C ASP A 136 9.44 9.52 0.87
N TYR A 137 9.38 9.66 2.20
CA TYR A 137 8.41 10.47 2.95
C TYR A 137 8.43 11.96 2.63
N HIS A 138 9.48 12.47 1.98
CA HIS A 138 9.58 13.86 1.56
C HIS A 138 8.67 14.19 0.38
N LEU A 139 8.23 13.19 -0.39
CA LEU A 139 7.50 13.38 -1.64
C LEU A 139 6.15 12.63 -1.64
N MET A 140 5.52 12.51 -0.48
CA MET A 140 4.27 11.76 -0.33
C MET A 140 3.11 12.35 -1.15
N LEU A 141 3.11 13.65 -1.45
CA LEU A 141 2.04 14.28 -2.25
C LEU A 141 2.29 14.23 -3.76
N LEU A 142 3.55 14.00 -4.17
CA LEU A 142 3.96 14.03 -5.56
C LEU A 142 3.19 13.02 -6.44
N PRO A 143 2.92 11.76 -6.05
CA PRO A 143 2.22 10.81 -6.90
C PRO A 143 0.83 11.29 -7.32
N ALA A 144 0.03 11.84 -6.40
CA ALA A 144 -1.29 12.39 -6.71
C ALA A 144 -1.22 13.63 -7.62
N MET A 145 -0.25 14.52 -7.38
CA MET A 145 -0.04 15.71 -8.23
C MET A 145 0.32 15.32 -9.67
N LEU A 146 1.22 14.35 -9.83
CA LEU A 146 1.58 13.80 -11.14
C LEU A 146 0.40 13.10 -11.81
N ARG A 147 -0.35 12.27 -11.07
CA ARG A 147 -1.53 11.57 -11.59
C ARG A 147 -2.58 12.53 -12.13
N LYS A 148 -2.85 13.63 -11.41
CA LYS A 148 -3.82 14.66 -11.81
C LYS A 148 -3.45 15.31 -13.15
N ARG A 149 -2.16 15.56 -13.39
CA ARG A 149 -1.65 16.21 -14.61
C ARG A 149 -1.42 15.23 -15.77
N LYS A 150 -0.98 14.01 -15.46
CA LYS A 150 -0.64 12.95 -16.42
C LYS A 150 -1.34 11.64 -16.04
N PRO A 151 -2.65 11.47 -16.33
CA PRO A 151 -3.44 10.32 -15.86
C PRO A 151 -2.94 8.95 -16.30
N ARG A 152 -2.16 8.86 -17.39
CA ARG A 152 -1.59 7.62 -17.93
C ARG A 152 -0.14 7.37 -17.56
N LEU A 153 0.49 8.25 -16.78
CA LEU A 153 1.87 8.07 -16.34
C LEU A 153 2.01 6.79 -15.51
N LYS A 154 3.14 6.09 -15.62
CA LYS A 154 3.48 4.97 -14.73
C LYS A 154 4.16 5.58 -13.51
N ILE A 155 3.56 5.41 -12.34
CA ILE A 155 4.05 6.04 -11.10
C ILE A 155 4.27 4.96 -10.05
N GLY A 156 5.52 4.77 -9.63
CA GLY A 156 5.87 4.00 -8.44
C GLY A 156 6.14 4.94 -7.27
N PHE A 157 5.80 4.52 -6.06
CA PHE A 157 6.22 5.17 -4.82
C PHE A 157 6.91 4.13 -3.93
N PHE A 158 8.04 4.47 -3.34
CA PHE A 158 8.73 3.59 -2.40
C PHE A 158 9.09 4.34 -1.12
N LEU A 159 8.65 3.83 0.04
CA LEU A 159 8.95 4.41 1.35
C LEU A 159 10.17 3.73 1.97
N HIS A 160 11.22 4.50 2.28
CA HIS A 160 12.47 3.95 2.83
C HIS A 160 12.52 3.94 4.36
N THR A 161 11.65 4.72 5.01
CA THR A 161 11.44 4.68 6.45
C THR A 161 10.53 3.52 6.83
N PRO A 162 10.39 3.20 8.14
CA PRO A 162 9.25 2.44 8.60
C PRO A 162 7.94 3.14 8.24
N PHE A 163 6.84 2.38 8.29
CA PHE A 163 5.49 2.94 8.32
C PHE A 163 4.79 2.48 9.61
N PRO A 164 4.35 3.40 10.48
CA PRO A 164 3.89 3.06 11.80
C PRO A 164 2.43 2.59 11.79
N SER A 165 1.99 2.00 12.89
CA SER A 165 0.60 1.58 13.08
C SER A 165 -0.36 2.77 12.97
N TYR A 166 -1.63 2.47 12.68
CA TYR A 166 -2.67 3.49 12.60
C TYR A 166 -2.76 4.35 13.87
N GLU A 167 -2.58 3.76 15.06
CA GLU A 167 -2.66 4.50 16.33
C GLU A 167 -1.59 5.59 16.48
N VAL A 168 -0.42 5.40 15.87
CA VAL A 168 0.62 6.43 15.82
C VAL A 168 0.32 7.40 14.68
N PHE A 169 0.12 6.90 13.46
CA PHE A 169 -0.04 7.75 12.28
C PHE A 169 -1.28 8.67 12.35
N ARG A 170 -2.35 8.25 13.02
CA ARG A 170 -3.58 9.06 13.18
C ARG A 170 -3.35 10.37 13.93
N ALA A 171 -2.27 10.47 14.72
CA ALA A 171 -1.93 11.70 15.44
C ALA A 171 -1.48 12.81 14.50
N HIS A 172 -0.95 12.49 13.31
CA HIS A 172 -0.45 13.49 12.37
C HIS A 172 -1.61 14.33 11.81
N PRO A 173 -1.61 15.69 11.93
CA PRO A 173 -2.72 16.52 11.46
C PRO A 173 -2.95 16.46 9.94
N ALA A 174 -1.88 16.32 9.15
CA ALA A 174 -1.96 16.20 7.69
C ALA A 174 -2.11 14.76 7.15
N ARG A 175 -2.44 13.79 8.03
CA ARG A 175 -2.48 12.35 7.69
C ARG A 175 -3.29 12.02 6.43
N GLN A 176 -4.44 12.67 6.24
CA GLN A 176 -5.33 12.37 5.12
C GLN A 176 -4.69 12.79 3.79
N GLN A 177 -4.18 14.03 3.72
CA GLN A 177 -3.52 14.56 2.53
C GLN A 177 -2.31 13.70 2.14
N LEU A 178 -1.50 13.29 3.12
CA LEU A 178 -0.32 12.45 2.89
C LEU A 178 -0.68 11.10 2.28
N ILE A 179 -1.70 10.41 2.83
CA ILE A 179 -2.14 9.11 2.33
C ILE A 179 -2.78 9.24 0.94
N GLU A 180 -3.66 10.22 0.74
CA GLU A 180 -4.25 10.52 -0.57
C GLU A 180 -3.18 10.84 -1.62
N GLY A 181 -2.14 11.56 -1.21
CA GLY A 181 -0.94 11.84 -2.00
C GLY A 181 -0.29 10.56 -2.54
N VAL A 182 0.03 9.62 -1.64
CA VAL A 182 0.71 8.37 -1.98
C VAL A 182 -0.18 7.47 -2.86
N LEU A 183 -1.50 7.46 -2.62
CA LEU A 183 -2.49 6.71 -3.42
C LEU A 183 -2.62 7.19 -4.89
N GLY A 184 -1.92 8.26 -5.28
CA GLY A 184 -1.73 8.64 -6.68
C GLY A 184 -0.84 7.66 -7.50
N ALA A 185 -0.02 6.86 -6.81
CA ALA A 185 0.85 5.85 -7.41
C ALA A 185 0.06 4.66 -7.99
N ASP A 186 0.72 3.89 -8.85
CA ASP A 186 0.24 2.59 -9.35
C ASP A 186 0.74 1.43 -8.46
N LEU A 187 1.99 1.53 -7.99
CA LEU A 187 2.62 0.61 -7.04
C LEU A 187 3.21 1.40 -5.86
N ILE A 188 2.93 0.95 -4.63
CA ILE A 188 3.49 1.47 -3.39
C ILE A 188 4.33 0.36 -2.74
N GLY A 189 5.63 0.59 -2.60
CA GLY A 189 6.58 -0.36 -2.03
C GLY A 189 7.02 0.00 -0.61
N PHE A 190 7.21 -1.04 0.21
CA PHE A 190 7.73 -0.96 1.57
C PHE A 190 8.86 -1.97 1.77
N HIS A 191 9.69 -1.77 2.80
CA HIS A 191 10.74 -2.74 3.14
C HIS A 191 10.23 -4.05 3.75
N THR A 192 9.17 -4.00 4.55
CA THR A 192 8.68 -5.16 5.30
C THR A 192 7.18 -5.33 5.16
N PHE A 193 6.70 -6.55 5.36
CA PHE A 193 5.26 -6.84 5.38
C PHE A 193 4.54 -6.08 6.51
N GLY A 194 5.20 -5.90 7.66
CA GLY A 194 4.66 -5.13 8.79
C GLY A 194 4.31 -3.70 8.38
N TYR A 195 5.23 -2.99 7.73
CA TYR A 195 5.01 -1.61 7.27
C TYR A 195 3.89 -1.53 6.22
N MET A 196 3.89 -2.45 5.24
CA MET A 196 2.82 -2.53 4.24
C MET A 196 1.44 -2.77 4.87
N ARG A 197 1.35 -3.69 5.84
CA ARG A 197 0.11 -3.99 6.59
C ARG A 197 -0.37 -2.76 7.36
N HIS A 198 0.54 -2.04 8.01
CA HIS A 198 0.18 -0.82 8.74
C HIS A 198 -0.32 0.28 7.81
N PHE A 199 0.31 0.48 6.65
CA PHE A 199 -0.19 1.41 5.64
C PHE A 199 -1.60 1.05 5.17
N ARG A 200 -1.83 -0.24 4.84
CA ARG A 200 -3.16 -0.74 4.45
C ARG A 200 -4.21 -0.47 5.53
N SER A 201 -3.91 -0.80 6.79
CA SER A 201 -4.85 -0.58 7.91
C SER A 201 -5.14 0.92 8.09
N THR A 202 -4.13 1.78 7.96
CA THR A 202 -4.31 3.24 7.96
C THR A 202 -5.21 3.72 6.82
N VAL A 203 -5.04 3.23 5.60
CA VAL A 203 -5.92 3.58 4.47
C VAL A 203 -7.36 3.15 4.74
N MET A 204 -7.57 1.91 5.20
CA MET A 204 -8.90 1.37 5.51
C MET A 204 -9.63 2.21 6.56
N ARG A 205 -8.93 2.57 7.64
CA ARG A 205 -9.51 3.29 8.79
C ARG A 205 -9.68 4.77 8.53
N LEU A 206 -8.72 5.40 7.86
CA LEU A 206 -8.71 6.85 7.64
C LEU A 206 -9.59 7.28 6.47
N LEU A 207 -9.59 6.51 5.38
CA LEU A 207 -10.28 6.86 4.14
C LEU A 207 -11.51 5.99 3.85
N GLY A 208 -11.74 4.93 4.63
CA GLY A 208 -12.86 4.00 4.41
C GLY A 208 -12.76 3.21 3.10
N LEU A 209 -11.58 3.13 2.50
CA LEU A 209 -11.38 2.48 1.20
C LEU A 209 -11.33 0.96 1.32
N GLU A 210 -11.91 0.28 0.32
CA GLU A 210 -11.82 -1.17 0.19
C GLU A 210 -10.39 -1.58 -0.13
N CYS A 211 -9.84 -2.45 0.73
CA CYS A 211 -8.50 -2.99 0.59
C CYS A 211 -8.55 -4.51 0.62
N SER A 212 -7.86 -5.14 -0.33
CA SER A 212 -7.47 -6.55 -0.26
C SER A 212 -6.07 -6.67 0.35
N MET A 213 -5.48 -7.86 0.37
CA MET A 213 -4.16 -8.08 0.99
C MET A 213 -3.07 -7.15 0.44
N ASN A 214 -3.02 -6.98 -0.88
CA ASN A 214 -2.01 -6.22 -1.61
C ASN A 214 -2.60 -5.18 -2.59
N THR A 215 -3.90 -4.90 -2.53
CA THR A 215 -4.54 -3.94 -3.46
C THR A 215 -5.51 -3.02 -2.74
N ILE A 216 -5.60 -1.78 -3.21
CA ILE A 216 -6.51 -0.75 -2.71
C ILE A 216 -7.31 -0.20 -3.88
N GLU A 217 -8.65 -0.18 -3.79
CA GLU A 217 -9.48 0.47 -4.80
C GLU A 217 -9.61 1.98 -4.50
N VAL A 218 -9.10 2.81 -5.41
CA VAL A 218 -9.10 4.27 -5.32
C VAL A 218 -9.77 4.84 -6.57
N ASN A 219 -10.97 5.41 -6.45
CA ASN A 219 -11.68 6.07 -7.56
C ASN A 219 -11.71 5.23 -8.86
N LYS A 220 -12.01 3.92 -8.75
CA LYS A 220 -12.03 2.91 -9.83
C LYS A 220 -10.65 2.52 -10.38
N ARG A 221 -9.55 2.99 -9.79
CA ARG A 221 -8.20 2.47 -10.03
C ARG A 221 -7.86 1.46 -8.95
N ILE A 222 -7.00 0.52 -9.30
CA ILE A 222 -6.38 -0.38 -8.34
C ILE A 222 -4.97 0.13 -8.09
N VAL A 223 -4.65 0.38 -6.83
CA VAL A 223 -3.29 0.68 -6.36
C VAL A 223 -2.75 -0.59 -5.74
N THR A 224 -1.57 -1.03 -6.19
CA THR A 224 -0.94 -2.25 -5.68
C THR A 224 0.06 -1.90 -4.59
N LEU A 225 0.13 -2.73 -3.55
CA LEU A 225 1.10 -2.68 -2.47
C LEU A 225 2.09 -3.83 -2.61
N GLY A 226 3.37 -3.59 -2.33
CA GLY A 226 4.38 -4.64 -2.37
C GLY A 226 5.47 -4.47 -1.32
N VAL A 227 6.18 -5.57 -1.05
CA VAL A 227 7.31 -5.63 -0.12
C VAL A 227 8.58 -5.86 -0.91
N PHE A 228 9.50 -4.90 -0.86
CA PHE A 228 10.79 -4.95 -1.54
C PHE A 228 11.87 -4.48 -0.56
N PRO A 229 12.50 -5.41 0.19
CA PRO A 229 13.63 -5.08 1.06
C PRO A 229 14.78 -4.54 0.21
N ILE A 230 15.31 -3.36 0.55
CA ILE A 230 16.44 -2.78 -0.19
C ILE A 230 17.73 -3.49 0.20
N GLY A 231 18.52 -3.91 -0.79
CA GLY A 231 19.87 -4.44 -0.59
C GLY A 231 20.93 -3.34 -0.61
N ALA A 232 22.14 -3.67 -0.15
CA ALA A 232 23.31 -2.83 -0.37
C ALA A 232 23.89 -3.11 -1.77
N ASN A 233 24.75 -2.22 -2.28
CA ASN A 233 25.45 -2.43 -3.54
C ASN A 233 26.61 -3.43 -3.34
N ALA A 234 26.30 -4.72 -3.26
CA ALA A 234 27.26 -5.77 -2.91
C ALA A 234 28.51 -5.74 -3.82
N ARG A 235 28.30 -5.57 -5.13
CA ARG A 235 29.37 -5.49 -6.12
C ARG A 235 30.38 -4.37 -5.84
N ALA A 236 29.92 -3.16 -5.51
CA ALA A 236 30.83 -2.04 -5.23
C ALA A 236 31.75 -2.31 -4.03
N PHE A 237 31.25 -3.00 -2.99
CA PHE A 237 32.07 -3.40 -1.84
C PHE A 237 33.04 -4.53 -2.21
N GLU A 238 32.57 -5.54 -2.96
CA GLU A 238 33.43 -6.65 -3.42
C GLU A 238 34.56 -6.16 -4.32
N ASP A 239 34.26 -5.24 -5.25
CA ASP A 239 35.23 -4.62 -6.15
C ASP A 239 36.28 -3.81 -5.35
N GLU A 240 35.86 -3.03 -4.34
CA GLU A 240 36.79 -2.25 -3.49
C GLU A 240 37.70 -3.16 -2.66
N ILE A 241 37.17 -4.26 -2.10
CA ILE A 241 37.93 -5.23 -1.28
C ILE A 241 38.99 -5.96 -2.12
N ALA A 242 38.79 -6.06 -3.45
CA ALA A 242 39.78 -6.63 -4.35
C ALA A 242 40.97 -5.68 -4.62
N THR A 243 40.85 -4.38 -4.31
CA THR A 243 41.86 -3.37 -4.63
C THR A 243 43.09 -3.41 -3.72
N GLU A 244 44.22 -2.95 -4.26
CA GLU A 244 45.47 -2.79 -3.50
C GLU A 244 45.37 -1.67 -2.45
N LYS A 245 44.60 -0.61 -2.75
CA LYS A 245 44.36 0.49 -1.82
C LYS A 245 43.67 0.00 -0.54
N TYR A 246 42.65 -0.85 -0.68
CA TYR A 246 42.00 -1.51 0.45
C TYR A 246 42.97 -2.37 1.26
N ARG A 247 43.78 -3.23 0.62
CA ARG A 247 44.75 -4.09 1.32
C ARG A 247 45.71 -3.29 2.20
N LYS A 248 46.28 -2.21 1.66
CA LYS A 248 47.16 -1.30 2.41
C LYS A 248 46.47 -0.67 3.62
N ARG A 249 45.21 -0.24 3.48
CA ARG A 249 44.43 0.34 4.59
C ARG A 249 44.08 -0.69 5.65
N LEU A 250 43.68 -1.90 5.25
CA LEU A 250 43.40 -3.00 6.17
C LEU A 250 44.66 -3.39 6.96
N GLU A 251 45.80 -3.55 6.30
CA GLU A 251 47.08 -3.84 6.96
C GLU A 251 47.51 -2.73 7.92
N HIS A 252 47.34 -1.48 7.53
CA HIS A 252 47.58 -0.34 8.41
C HIS A 252 46.71 -0.41 9.67
N PHE A 253 45.40 -0.63 9.53
CA PHE A 253 44.53 -0.73 10.70
C PHE A 253 44.81 -1.97 11.55
N ARG A 254 45.19 -3.11 10.96
CA ARG A 254 45.65 -4.28 11.72
C ARG A 254 46.88 -3.99 12.57
N LYS A 255 47.81 -3.15 12.09
CA LYS A 255 48.96 -2.70 12.88
C LYS A 255 48.53 -1.75 14.01
N VAL A 256 47.68 -0.78 13.72
CA VAL A 256 47.17 0.20 14.70
C VAL A 256 46.42 -0.49 15.84
N TYR A 257 45.59 -1.48 15.52
CA TYR A 257 44.74 -2.19 16.47
C TYR A 257 45.25 -3.59 16.83
N SER A 258 46.56 -3.81 16.67
CA SER A 258 47.17 -5.11 16.96
C SER A 258 46.90 -5.54 18.40
N GLY A 259 46.47 -6.79 18.58
CA GLY A 259 46.15 -7.36 19.90
C GLY A 259 44.79 -6.93 20.47
N ARG A 260 43.99 -6.12 19.76
CA ARG A 260 42.67 -5.67 20.21
C ARG A 260 41.54 -6.31 19.41
N LYS A 261 40.43 -6.60 20.07
CA LYS A 261 39.14 -6.92 19.45
C LYS A 261 38.37 -5.64 19.18
N ILE A 262 37.88 -5.48 17.96
CA ILE A 262 37.21 -4.29 17.46
C ILE A 262 35.70 -4.52 17.39
N VAL A 263 34.97 -3.60 18.03
CA VAL A 263 33.52 -3.48 17.90
C VAL A 263 33.22 -2.21 17.11
N LEU A 264 32.56 -2.34 15.97
CA LEU A 264 32.30 -1.24 15.05
C LEU A 264 30.82 -0.87 15.03
N GLY A 265 30.53 0.42 15.15
CA GLY A 265 29.23 1.01 14.84
C GLY A 265 29.40 2.16 13.85
N VAL A 266 28.61 2.15 12.77
CA VAL A 266 28.64 3.18 11.73
C VAL A 266 27.22 3.64 11.49
N GLU A 267 26.95 4.93 11.63
CA GLU A 267 25.63 5.49 11.33
C GLU A 267 25.65 7.01 11.23
N ARG A 268 24.53 7.58 10.81
CA ARG A 268 24.28 9.01 10.99
C ARG A 268 23.90 9.26 12.45
N LEU A 269 24.33 10.39 13.00
CA LEU A 269 23.91 10.79 14.34
C LEU A 269 22.43 11.22 14.34
N ASP A 270 21.54 10.28 14.67
CA ASP A 270 20.09 10.44 14.60
C ASP A 270 19.46 9.74 15.81
N TYR A 271 18.45 10.34 16.44
CA TYR A 271 17.85 9.80 17.67
C TYR A 271 17.19 8.42 17.47
N THR A 272 16.85 8.07 16.22
CA THR A 272 16.36 6.74 15.87
C THR A 272 17.40 5.63 16.08
N LYS A 273 18.68 5.98 16.19
CA LYS A 273 19.79 5.04 16.29
C LYS A 273 20.09 4.51 17.70
N GLY A 274 19.45 5.06 18.73
CA GLY A 274 19.63 4.59 20.10
C GLY A 274 21.10 4.67 20.58
N VAL A 275 21.87 5.64 20.08
CA VAL A 275 23.30 5.81 20.42
C VAL A 275 23.52 5.96 21.93
N PRO A 276 22.73 6.77 22.66
CA PRO A 276 22.90 6.88 24.11
C PRO A 276 22.73 5.54 24.84
N GLN A 277 21.75 4.73 24.45
CA GLN A 277 21.48 3.42 25.05
C GLN A 277 22.56 2.41 24.71
N ARG A 278 23.08 2.45 23.48
CA ARG A 278 24.25 1.68 23.09
C ARG A 278 25.46 2.01 23.96
N LEU A 279 25.74 3.30 24.17
CA LEU A 279 26.85 3.75 25.03
C LEU A 279 26.67 3.29 26.48
N LYS A 280 25.45 3.37 27.03
CA LYS A 280 25.14 2.86 28.38
C LYS A 280 25.36 1.34 28.49
N ALA A 281 24.99 0.58 27.46
CA ALA A 281 25.25 -0.86 27.43
C ALA A 281 26.75 -1.19 27.33
N ILE A 282 27.52 -0.35 26.65
CA ILE A 282 28.99 -0.50 26.57
C ILE A 282 29.65 -0.18 27.90
N ASP A 283 29.24 0.90 28.57
CA ASP A 283 29.75 1.22 29.92
C ASP A 283 29.55 0.03 30.87
N LYS A 284 28.34 -0.53 30.84
CA LYS A 284 27.99 -1.71 31.62
C LYS A 284 28.79 -2.96 31.24
N PHE A 285 28.99 -3.21 29.95
CA PHE A 285 29.85 -4.30 29.48
C PHE A 285 31.29 -4.13 29.99
N LEU A 286 31.83 -2.91 29.93
CA LEU A 286 33.17 -2.59 30.41
C LEU A 286 33.30 -2.68 31.94
N ASP A 287 32.22 -2.53 32.71
CA ASP A 287 32.25 -2.77 34.16
C ASP A 287 32.46 -4.25 34.51
N GLY A 288 31.89 -5.17 33.72
CA GLY A 288 31.90 -6.61 34.02
C GLY A 288 32.96 -7.44 33.27
N TYR A 289 33.45 -6.96 32.12
CA TYR A 289 34.28 -7.76 31.23
C TYR A 289 35.76 -7.80 31.66
N LYS A 290 36.28 -9.00 31.92
CA LYS A 290 37.65 -9.20 32.45
C LYS A 290 38.75 -8.69 31.51
N ASN A 291 38.58 -8.85 30.20
CA ASN A 291 39.59 -8.50 29.18
C ASN A 291 39.27 -7.17 28.48
N LYS A 292 38.67 -6.21 29.19
CA LYS A 292 38.18 -4.96 28.62
C LYS A 292 39.26 -4.09 27.97
N ASP A 293 40.49 -4.16 28.47
CA ASP A 293 41.62 -3.38 27.91
C ASP A 293 42.02 -3.86 26.50
N ASN A 294 41.64 -5.08 26.14
CA ASN A 294 41.86 -5.64 24.80
C ASN A 294 40.68 -5.36 23.85
N VAL A 295 39.66 -4.61 24.28
CA VAL A 295 38.50 -4.27 23.44
C VAL A 295 38.55 -2.79 23.07
N CYS A 296 38.27 -2.50 21.81
CA CYS A 296 38.17 -1.13 21.30
C CYS A 296 36.90 -0.96 20.48
N PHE A 297 36.09 0.01 20.88
CA PHE A 297 34.87 0.40 20.19
C PHE A 297 35.19 1.54 19.23
N ILE A 298 34.86 1.38 17.94
CA ILE A 298 35.00 2.42 16.93
C ILE A 298 33.60 2.85 16.51
N PHE A 299 33.26 4.11 16.78
CA PHE A 299 31.97 4.70 16.38
C PHE A 299 32.15 5.82 15.39
N ILE A 300 31.69 5.58 14.17
CA ILE A 300 31.66 6.58 13.10
C ILE A 300 30.24 7.15 13.04
N ALA A 301 30.11 8.39 13.48
CA ALA A 301 28.87 9.14 13.47
C ALA A 301 28.92 10.23 12.39
N VAL A 302 28.18 10.04 11.29
CA VAL A 302 28.12 11.01 10.19
C VAL A 302 27.17 12.16 10.56
N PRO A 303 27.62 13.44 10.48
CA PRO A 303 26.76 14.59 10.75
C PRO A 303 25.50 14.63 9.88
N THR A 304 24.36 14.96 10.47
CA THR A 304 23.09 15.07 9.74
C THR A 304 22.17 16.09 10.41
N ARG A 305 21.48 16.91 9.62
CA ARG A 305 20.41 17.81 10.09
C ARG A 305 20.83 18.71 11.27
N ASP A 306 22.07 19.19 11.30
CA ASP A 306 22.64 19.96 12.42
C ASP A 306 21.89 21.27 12.76
N GLN A 307 20.94 21.71 11.92
CA GLN A 307 20.09 22.88 12.19
C GLN A 307 18.91 22.55 13.11
N VAL A 308 18.50 21.29 13.20
CA VAL A 308 17.36 20.83 14.01
C VAL A 308 17.81 20.67 15.47
N GLN A 309 17.08 21.26 16.40
CA GLN A 309 17.46 21.38 17.82
C GLN A 309 17.72 20.02 18.48
N GLN A 310 16.85 19.04 18.24
CA GLN A 310 16.94 17.68 18.78
C GLN A 310 18.25 16.98 18.41
N TYR A 311 18.83 17.28 17.24
CA TYR A 311 20.10 16.68 16.80
C TYR A 311 21.30 17.32 17.51
N LYS A 312 21.21 18.61 17.85
CA LYS A 312 22.25 19.31 18.63
C LYS A 312 22.30 18.77 20.05
N GLU A 313 21.15 18.55 20.67
CA GLU A 313 21.02 17.98 22.01
C GLU A 313 21.56 16.54 22.05
N LEU A 314 21.14 15.70 21.09
CA LEU A 314 21.67 14.34 20.96
C LEU A 314 23.19 14.31 20.82
N LYS A 315 23.76 15.23 20.03
CA LYS A 315 25.21 15.34 19.87
C LYS A 315 25.92 15.64 21.18
N GLN A 316 25.40 16.59 21.95
CA GLN A 316 25.96 16.93 23.26
C GLN A 316 25.87 15.75 24.23
N GLU A 317 24.72 15.06 24.28
CA GLU A 317 24.54 13.86 25.11
C GLU A 317 25.55 12.76 24.74
N VAL A 318 25.67 12.44 23.45
CA VAL A 318 26.58 11.39 22.96
C VAL A 318 28.04 11.76 23.26
N GLN A 319 28.46 13.00 23.01
CA GLN A 319 29.84 13.42 23.31
C GLN A 319 30.14 13.39 24.81
N SER A 320 29.17 13.78 25.64
CA SER A 320 29.27 13.70 27.10
C SER A 320 29.41 12.25 27.58
N LEU A 321 28.56 11.34 27.07
CA LEU A 321 28.61 9.92 27.40
C LEU A 321 29.93 9.27 26.97
N VAL A 322 30.41 9.56 25.75
CA VAL A 322 31.72 9.08 25.29
C VAL A 322 32.84 9.58 26.21
N GLY A 323 32.83 10.87 26.57
CA GLY A 323 33.82 11.44 27.48
C GLY A 323 33.78 10.80 28.87
N HIS A 324 32.59 10.56 29.41
CA HIS A 324 32.39 9.88 30.69
C HIS A 324 32.94 8.45 30.67
N ILE A 325 32.57 7.65 29.68
CA ILE A 325 32.98 6.24 29.57
C ILE A 325 34.50 6.14 29.37
N ASN A 326 35.07 6.97 28.49
CA ASN A 326 36.52 7.00 28.30
C ASN A 326 37.23 7.47 29.58
N GLY A 327 36.72 8.49 30.28
CA GLY A 327 37.30 8.93 31.55
C GLY A 327 37.26 7.87 32.65
N LYS A 328 36.24 7.00 32.66
CA LYS A 328 36.08 5.91 33.62
C LYS A 328 36.94 4.68 33.32
N HIS A 329 37.08 4.31 32.04
CA HIS A 329 37.65 3.02 31.64
C HIS A 329 38.95 3.09 30.84
N ALA A 330 39.43 4.28 30.47
CA ALA A 330 40.69 4.39 29.74
C ALA A 330 41.89 4.03 30.62
N THR A 331 42.88 3.44 29.97
CA THR A 331 44.21 3.19 30.53
C THR A 331 45.24 3.98 29.72
N ILE A 332 46.51 3.94 30.14
CA ILE A 332 47.61 4.56 29.37
C ILE A 332 47.67 3.95 27.96
N ASP A 333 47.37 2.65 27.84
CA ASP A 333 47.51 1.91 26.59
C ASP A 333 46.21 1.87 25.76
N ASN A 334 45.03 1.99 26.38
CA ASN A 334 43.75 1.82 25.69
C ASN A 334 42.76 2.98 25.94
N THR A 335 42.21 3.51 24.84
CA THR A 335 41.00 4.34 24.84
C THR A 335 39.82 3.46 24.41
N PRO A 336 38.86 3.16 25.31
CA PRO A 336 37.79 2.21 25.03
C PRO A 336 36.93 2.59 23.83
N ILE A 337 36.57 3.87 23.68
CA ILE A 337 35.71 4.37 22.61
C ILE A 337 36.41 5.40 21.75
N ASN A 338 36.67 5.04 20.49
CA ASN A 338 37.08 5.94 19.42
C ASN A 338 35.82 6.50 18.71
N TYR A 339 35.40 7.70 19.11
CA TYR A 339 34.26 8.39 18.50
C TYR A 339 34.70 9.37 17.40
N ILE A 340 34.20 9.16 16.18
CA ILE A 340 34.58 9.89 14.97
C ILE A 340 33.33 10.58 14.41
N TYR A 341 33.22 11.91 14.60
CA TYR A 341 32.09 12.72 14.10
C TYR A 341 32.35 13.29 12.71
N GLN A 342 32.52 12.43 11.70
CA GLN A 342 32.75 12.82 10.30
C GLN A 342 32.50 11.65 9.35
N SER A 343 32.37 11.94 8.05
CA SER A 343 32.39 10.91 7.02
C SER A 343 33.79 10.32 6.88
N VAL A 344 33.89 9.00 6.71
CA VAL A 344 35.14 8.30 6.39
C VAL A 344 35.21 7.96 4.90
N PRO A 345 36.42 7.89 4.30
CA PRO A 345 36.59 7.40 2.94
C PRO A 345 36.03 5.98 2.77
N PHE A 346 35.47 5.67 1.60
CA PHE A 346 34.84 4.37 1.32
C PHE A 346 35.79 3.18 1.53
N THR A 347 37.04 3.30 1.08
CA THR A 347 38.10 2.30 1.29
C THR A 347 38.34 2.03 2.78
N ASP A 348 38.39 3.09 3.59
CA ASP A 348 38.63 2.98 5.03
C ASP A 348 37.45 2.32 5.73
N LEU A 349 36.23 2.65 5.31
CA LEU A 349 35.01 2.02 5.80
C LEU A 349 35.01 0.50 5.52
N CYS A 350 35.33 0.09 4.29
CA CYS A 350 35.41 -1.33 3.92
C CYS A 350 36.48 -2.06 4.74
N ALA A 351 37.65 -1.42 4.94
CA ALA A 351 38.73 -1.97 5.74
C ALA A 351 38.31 -2.14 7.22
N LEU A 352 37.62 -1.15 7.80
CA LEU A 352 37.11 -1.22 9.16
C LEU A 352 36.03 -2.30 9.33
N TYR A 353 35.08 -2.43 8.39
CA TYR A 353 34.10 -3.53 8.43
C TYR A 353 34.78 -4.90 8.37
N SER A 354 35.82 -5.04 7.54
CA SER A 354 36.57 -6.29 7.40
C SER A 354 37.35 -6.63 8.67
N LEU A 355 37.95 -5.60 9.29
CA LEU A 355 38.72 -5.71 10.54
C LEU A 355 37.82 -6.09 11.72
N ALA A 356 36.65 -5.48 11.85
CA ALA A 356 35.81 -5.62 13.03
C ALA A 356 35.36 -7.06 13.30
N GLU A 357 35.61 -7.53 14.51
CA GLU A 357 35.09 -8.80 15.06
C GLU A 357 33.60 -8.71 15.30
N VAL A 358 33.10 -7.55 15.75
CA VAL A 358 31.67 -7.34 16.00
C VAL A 358 31.19 -6.07 15.32
N CYS A 359 30.05 -6.14 14.63
CA CYS A 359 29.31 -4.96 14.20
C CYS A 359 28.08 -4.77 15.08
N LEU A 360 27.94 -3.58 15.66
CA LEU A 360 26.90 -3.25 16.63
C LEU A 360 25.91 -2.26 16.02
N VAL A 361 24.74 -2.78 15.63
CA VAL A 361 23.67 -2.03 14.96
C VAL A 361 22.41 -2.08 15.82
N THR A 362 22.21 -1.09 16.69
CA THR A 362 21.16 -1.11 17.72
C THR A 362 20.14 0.05 17.65
N PRO A 363 19.58 0.40 16.47
CA PRO A 363 18.58 1.46 16.39
C PRO A 363 17.26 1.07 17.07
N TYR A 364 16.54 2.08 17.56
CA TYR A 364 15.17 1.94 18.07
C TYR A 364 14.13 1.68 16.99
N ALA A 365 14.34 2.24 15.81
CA ALA A 365 13.52 1.98 14.63
C ALA A 365 14.34 2.32 13.38
N ASP A 366 14.38 1.42 12.40
CA ASP A 366 15.05 1.67 11.13
C ASP A 366 14.33 0.94 10.00
N GLY A 367 14.06 1.65 8.90
CA GLY A 367 13.32 1.08 7.77
C GLY A 367 14.01 -0.15 7.17
N MET A 368 15.35 -0.17 7.17
CA MET A 368 16.15 -1.31 6.74
C MET A 368 17.45 -1.44 7.54
N ASN A 369 18.27 -0.38 7.56
CA ASN A 369 19.68 -0.38 7.98
C ASN A 369 20.62 -1.12 7.00
N LEU A 370 21.24 -0.37 6.09
CA LEU A 370 22.20 -0.93 5.12
C LEU A 370 23.56 -1.25 5.74
N VAL A 371 23.98 -0.55 6.80
CA VAL A 371 25.25 -0.80 7.50
C VAL A 371 25.38 -2.25 7.93
N ALA A 372 24.29 -2.84 8.45
CA ALA A 372 24.25 -4.26 8.79
C ALA A 372 24.59 -5.17 7.59
N LYS A 373 24.09 -4.83 6.39
CA LYS A 373 24.36 -5.58 5.15
C LYS A 373 25.77 -5.32 4.62
N GLU A 374 26.23 -4.06 4.67
CA GLU A 374 27.58 -3.65 4.25
C GLU A 374 28.67 -4.37 5.05
N TYR A 375 28.48 -4.49 6.37
CA TYR A 375 29.36 -5.28 7.23
C TYR A 375 29.45 -6.72 6.76
N VAL A 376 28.29 -7.38 6.58
CA VAL A 376 28.22 -8.79 6.15
C VAL A 376 28.90 -8.98 4.78
N ILE A 377 28.69 -8.07 3.82
CA ILE A 377 29.36 -8.11 2.51
C ILE A 377 30.89 -8.05 2.69
N CYS A 378 31.39 -7.12 3.53
CA CYS A 378 32.83 -6.96 3.75
C CYS A 378 33.48 -8.16 4.44
N LYS A 379 32.73 -8.92 5.26
CA LYS A 379 33.25 -10.14 5.87
C LYS A 379 33.40 -11.28 4.87
N GLN A 380 32.69 -11.29 3.74
CA GLN A 380 32.77 -12.34 2.70
C GLN A 380 32.69 -13.77 3.25
N GLY A 381 31.85 -14.01 4.26
CA GLY A 381 31.74 -15.32 4.93
C GLY A 381 32.90 -15.69 5.87
N LYS A 382 33.91 -14.82 6.07
CA LYS A 382 35.16 -15.11 6.81
C LYS A 382 35.08 -14.85 8.33
N GLY A 383 33.90 -15.00 8.93
CA GLY A 383 33.67 -14.86 10.38
C GLY A 383 33.23 -13.46 10.80
N GLY A 384 33.40 -13.12 12.09
CA GLY A 384 32.80 -11.95 12.72
C GLY A 384 31.33 -12.15 13.12
N THR A 385 30.82 -11.23 13.94
CA THR A 385 29.48 -11.32 14.54
C THR A 385 28.71 -10.03 14.32
N LEU A 386 27.47 -10.14 13.85
CA LEU A 386 26.56 -9.01 13.74
C LEU A 386 25.58 -9.02 14.93
N VAL A 387 25.62 -7.97 15.74
CA VAL A 387 24.61 -7.68 16.77
C VAL A 387 23.63 -6.67 16.18
N LEU A 388 22.35 -7.05 16.09
CA LEU A 388 21.35 -6.33 15.32
C LEU A 388 20.06 -6.13 16.10
N SER A 389 19.59 -4.89 16.18
CA SER A 389 18.27 -4.57 16.73
C SER A 389 17.16 -5.26 15.94
N GLU A 390 16.22 -5.88 16.66
CA GLU A 390 15.00 -6.46 16.08
C GLU A 390 14.07 -5.42 15.43
N PHE A 391 14.29 -4.13 15.72
CA PHE A 391 13.52 -3.01 15.18
C PHE A 391 14.08 -2.46 13.85
N THR A 392 14.96 -3.21 13.20
CA THR A 392 15.48 -2.91 11.85
C THR A 392 14.77 -3.73 10.79
N GLY A 393 14.51 -3.16 9.62
CA GLY A 393 14.01 -3.95 8.48
C GLY A 393 14.96 -5.10 8.10
N ALA A 394 16.28 -4.91 8.22
CA ALA A 394 17.29 -5.93 7.96
C ALA A 394 17.18 -7.13 8.92
N ALA A 395 16.54 -6.96 10.08
CA ALA A 395 16.36 -8.06 11.01
C ALA A 395 15.51 -9.20 10.41
N ASN A 396 14.61 -8.88 9.48
CA ASN A 396 13.77 -9.83 8.75
C ASN A 396 14.51 -10.59 7.64
N GLU A 397 15.77 -10.29 7.38
CA GLU A 397 16.58 -10.98 6.36
C GLU A 397 17.83 -11.62 6.97
N LEU A 398 18.44 -10.97 7.97
CA LEU A 398 19.66 -11.40 8.64
C LEU A 398 19.32 -12.26 9.86
N PHE A 399 18.67 -13.41 9.65
CA PHE A 399 18.14 -14.25 10.73
C PHE A 399 19.23 -14.83 11.66
N LYS A 400 20.46 -14.96 11.18
CA LYS A 400 21.58 -15.54 11.95
C LYS A 400 22.36 -14.51 12.79
N SER A 401 22.01 -13.22 12.72
CA SER A 401 22.58 -12.19 13.60
C SER A 401 22.16 -12.43 15.05
N LEU A 402 22.93 -11.92 16.02
CA LEU A 402 22.49 -11.86 17.41
C LEU A 402 21.48 -10.71 17.57
N LYS A 403 20.20 -11.06 17.78
CA LYS A 403 19.13 -10.07 17.92
C LYS A 403 19.13 -9.47 19.32
N VAL A 404 18.91 -8.17 19.39
CA VAL A 404 18.76 -7.45 20.66
C VAL A 404 17.55 -6.54 20.62
N ASN A 405 16.93 -6.37 21.78
CA ASN A 405 16.01 -5.29 22.04
C ASN A 405 16.84 -4.06 22.48
N PRO A 406 16.86 -2.95 21.71
CA PRO A 406 17.66 -1.76 22.00
C PRO A 406 17.23 -1.02 23.29
N TYR A 407 16.09 -1.39 23.89
CA TYR A 407 15.63 -0.87 25.18
C TYR A 407 16.21 -1.64 26.37
N ASP A 408 16.76 -2.84 26.15
CA ASP A 408 17.34 -3.69 27.18
C ASP A 408 18.87 -3.57 27.21
N ILE A 409 19.36 -2.72 28.12
CA ILE A 409 20.80 -2.45 28.29
C ILE A 409 21.55 -3.71 28.75
N GLU A 410 20.93 -4.54 29.60
CA GLU A 410 21.51 -5.80 30.10
C GLU A 410 21.71 -6.80 28.95
N GLN A 411 20.68 -6.94 28.12
CA GLN A 411 20.73 -7.82 26.96
C GLN A 411 21.79 -7.37 25.95
N ILE A 412 21.87 -6.07 25.64
CA ILE A 412 22.91 -5.57 24.72
C ILE A 412 24.30 -5.84 25.29
N SER A 413 24.52 -5.56 26.58
CA SER A 413 25.80 -5.80 27.26
C SER A 413 26.22 -7.28 27.19
N SER A 414 25.34 -8.20 27.59
CA SER A 414 25.61 -9.65 27.54
C SER A 414 25.76 -10.18 26.11
N THR A 415 25.06 -9.59 25.15
CA THR A 415 25.20 -9.95 23.72
C THR A 415 26.53 -9.48 23.13
N ILE A 416 27.06 -8.33 23.57
CA ILE A 416 28.41 -7.88 23.18
C ILE A 416 29.45 -8.89 23.66
N GLU A 417 29.36 -9.34 24.91
CA GLU A 417 30.22 -10.39 25.47
C GLU A 417 30.11 -11.68 24.67
N GLN A 418 28.88 -12.18 24.46
CA GLN A 418 28.63 -13.36 23.61
C GLN A 418 29.24 -13.21 22.22
N ALA A 419 29.12 -12.04 21.59
CA ALA A 419 29.63 -11.79 20.25
C ALA A 419 31.17 -11.84 20.18
N LEU A 420 31.84 -11.33 21.21
CA LEU A 420 33.30 -11.28 21.32
C LEU A 420 33.91 -12.64 21.69
N GLU A 421 33.16 -13.48 22.40
CA GLU A 421 33.61 -14.81 22.85
C GLU A 421 33.14 -15.95 21.94
N MET A 422 32.30 -15.65 20.95
CA MET A 422 31.75 -16.64 20.02
C MET A 422 32.85 -17.46 19.34
N PRO A 423 32.80 -18.81 19.37
CA PRO A 423 33.78 -19.64 18.68
C PRO A 423 33.78 -19.40 17.17
N ALA A 424 34.96 -19.44 16.54
CA ALA A 424 35.14 -19.15 15.11
C ALA A 424 34.22 -20.00 14.20
N LYS A 425 34.01 -21.28 14.55
CA LYS A 425 33.10 -22.18 13.81
C LYS A 425 31.65 -21.68 13.80
N GLU A 426 31.18 -21.12 14.92
CA GLU A 426 29.83 -20.56 14.99
C GLU A 426 29.74 -19.24 14.22
N GLN A 427 30.74 -18.37 14.35
CA GLN A 427 30.82 -17.12 13.58
C GLN A 427 30.74 -17.38 12.08
N LEU A 428 31.52 -18.33 11.56
CA LEU A 428 31.50 -18.72 10.15
C LEU A 428 30.11 -19.21 9.71
N LYS A 429 29.50 -20.13 10.47
CA LYS A 429 28.17 -20.68 10.16
C LYS A 429 27.08 -19.59 10.13
N ARG A 430 27.18 -18.58 11.00
CA ARG A 430 26.28 -17.43 11.03
C ARG A 430 26.51 -16.49 9.86
N MET A 431 27.77 -16.11 9.62
CA MET A 431 28.15 -15.15 8.60
C MET A 431 27.88 -15.66 7.18
N ASP A 432 28.21 -16.91 6.89
CA ASP A 432 28.07 -17.53 5.56
C ASP A 432 26.64 -17.42 5.03
N GLY A 433 25.64 -17.86 5.81
CA GLY A 433 24.23 -17.76 5.40
C GLY A 433 23.72 -16.32 5.28
N MET A 434 24.28 -15.38 6.04
CA MET A 434 23.94 -13.96 5.88
C MET A 434 24.59 -13.36 4.63
N TYR A 435 25.82 -13.76 4.31
CA TYR A 435 26.57 -13.30 3.15
C TYR A 435 25.88 -13.71 1.84
N GLU A 436 25.50 -14.98 1.70
CA GLU A 436 24.73 -15.44 0.53
C GLU A 436 23.43 -14.64 0.36
N ARG A 437 22.72 -14.36 1.46
CA ARG A 437 21.49 -13.56 1.43
C ARG A 437 21.74 -12.12 0.93
N VAL A 438 22.75 -11.41 1.46
CA VAL A 438 22.97 -10.00 1.06
C VAL A 438 23.60 -9.87 -0.33
N LYS A 439 24.28 -10.92 -0.80
CA LYS A 439 24.86 -10.99 -2.14
C LYS A 439 23.79 -11.25 -3.21
N GLU A 440 22.89 -12.19 -2.97
CA GLU A 440 21.82 -12.51 -3.92
C GLU A 440 20.72 -11.43 -3.97
N TYR A 441 20.34 -10.90 -2.80
CA TYR A 441 19.25 -9.92 -2.66
C TYR A 441 19.80 -8.50 -2.46
N ASP A 442 20.59 -8.05 -3.43
CA ASP A 442 21.29 -6.76 -3.43
C ASP A 442 20.40 -5.59 -3.89
N ALA A 443 21.00 -4.41 -4.05
CA ALA A 443 20.30 -3.22 -4.53
C ALA A 443 19.71 -3.37 -5.95
N ILE A 444 20.37 -4.14 -6.82
CA ILE A 444 19.93 -4.37 -8.20
C ILE A 444 18.70 -5.29 -8.19
N TYR A 445 18.72 -6.36 -7.39
CA TYR A 445 17.58 -7.24 -7.20
C TYR A 445 16.35 -6.46 -6.71
N TRP A 446 16.53 -5.58 -5.72
CA TRP A 446 15.45 -4.71 -5.20
C TRP A 446 14.83 -3.86 -6.31
N ALA A 447 15.65 -3.16 -7.08
CA ALA A 447 15.15 -2.27 -8.12
C ALA A 447 14.45 -3.02 -9.26
N ASN A 448 15.05 -4.12 -9.72
CA ASN A 448 14.46 -4.95 -10.76
C ASN A 448 13.11 -5.53 -10.30
N SER A 449 13.03 -6.02 -9.07
CA SER A 449 11.79 -6.54 -8.49
C SER A 449 10.68 -5.49 -8.47
N PHE A 450 10.98 -4.28 -7.99
CA PHE A 450 10.00 -3.19 -7.93
C PHE A 450 9.56 -2.75 -9.35
N LEU A 451 10.51 -2.56 -10.25
CA LEU A 451 10.24 -2.05 -11.61
C LEU A 451 9.51 -3.08 -12.47
N ASN A 452 9.81 -4.37 -12.31
CA ASN A 452 9.10 -5.45 -12.99
C ASN A 452 7.65 -5.54 -12.52
N GLU A 453 7.41 -5.44 -11.20
CA GLU A 453 6.06 -5.40 -10.64
C GLU A 453 5.30 -4.17 -11.12
N LEU A 454 5.94 -2.99 -11.11
CA LEU A 454 5.33 -1.75 -11.62
C LEU A 454 4.96 -1.86 -13.10
N GLU A 455 5.80 -2.50 -13.91
CA GLU A 455 5.47 -2.78 -15.30
C GLU A 455 4.28 -3.74 -15.42
N ALA A 456 4.23 -4.80 -14.62
CA ALA A 456 3.15 -5.77 -14.62
C ALA A 456 1.80 -5.10 -14.29
N VAL A 457 1.72 -4.38 -13.16
CA VAL A 457 0.46 -3.73 -12.72
C VAL A 457 0.00 -2.65 -13.70
N THR A 458 0.94 -1.94 -14.35
CA THR A 458 0.59 -0.92 -15.34
C THR A 458 0.15 -1.53 -16.68
N LYS A 459 0.62 -2.73 -17.05
CA LYS A 459 0.11 -3.51 -18.18
C LYS A 459 -1.31 -4.01 -17.92
N PHE A 460 -1.67 -4.44 -16.72
CA PHE A 460 -3.07 -4.78 -16.42
C PHE A 460 -4.01 -3.57 -16.51
N ARG A 461 -3.50 -2.37 -16.20
CA ARG A 461 -4.24 -1.10 -16.37
C ARG A 461 -4.47 -0.73 -17.84
N THR A 462 -3.48 -0.92 -18.71
CA THR A 462 -3.55 -0.56 -20.15
C THR A 462 -4.09 -1.68 -21.03
N GLY A 463 -3.85 -2.93 -20.62
CA GLY A 463 -4.33 -4.17 -21.21
C GLY A 463 -5.63 -4.67 -20.61
N GLY A 464 -6.29 -3.84 -19.79
CA GLY A 464 -7.65 -4.10 -19.32
C GLY A 464 -8.46 -4.61 -20.49
N VAL A 465 -8.93 -5.86 -20.34
CA VAL A 465 -9.72 -6.66 -21.30
C VAL A 465 -10.02 -5.81 -22.50
N LYS A 466 -9.31 -6.02 -23.64
CA LYS A 466 -9.60 -5.37 -24.93
C LYS A 466 -11.06 -5.01 -24.90
N LYS A 467 -11.37 -3.74 -24.63
CA LYS A 467 -12.76 -3.30 -24.63
C LYS A 467 -13.11 -3.47 -26.08
N LYS A 468 -13.65 -4.65 -26.43
CA LYS A 468 -14.39 -4.83 -27.64
C LYS A 468 -15.53 -3.85 -27.44
N HIS A 469 -15.34 -2.62 -27.92
CA HIS A 469 -16.42 -1.82 -28.42
C HIS A 469 -17.14 -2.74 -29.41
N LYS A 470 -18.13 -3.48 -28.92
CA LYS A 470 -19.06 -4.20 -29.78
C LYS A 470 -20.23 -3.25 -30.00
N PRO A 471 -20.37 -2.65 -31.18
CA PRO A 471 -21.67 -2.18 -31.66
C PRO A 471 -22.62 -3.37 -31.95
N LYS A 472 -22.74 -4.36 -31.04
CA LYS A 472 -23.59 -5.55 -31.26
C LYS A 472 -24.77 -5.70 -30.29
N LEU A 473 -24.79 -5.11 -29.09
CA LEU A 473 -25.92 -5.32 -28.18
C LEU A 473 -27.19 -4.58 -28.61
N ALA A 474 -27.08 -3.29 -28.95
CA ALA A 474 -28.23 -2.52 -29.44
C ALA A 474 -28.78 -3.06 -30.77
N GLN A 475 -27.90 -3.50 -31.67
CA GLN A 475 -28.30 -4.12 -32.94
C GLN A 475 -28.94 -5.49 -32.75
N MET A 476 -28.41 -6.31 -31.83
CA MET A 476 -29.00 -7.59 -31.47
C MET A 476 -30.39 -7.39 -30.84
N LEU A 477 -30.51 -6.49 -29.85
CA LEU A 477 -31.81 -6.17 -29.25
C LEU A 477 -32.80 -5.61 -30.27
N LYS A 478 -32.35 -4.84 -31.27
CA LYS A 478 -33.21 -4.38 -32.38
C LYS A 478 -33.70 -5.53 -33.28
N LYS A 479 -32.88 -6.58 -33.47
CA LYS A 479 -33.31 -7.81 -34.17
C LYS A 479 -34.25 -8.66 -33.33
N THR A 480 -34.11 -8.61 -32.00
CA THR A 480 -34.98 -9.32 -31.05
C THR A 480 -36.32 -8.62 -30.89
N PHE A 481 -36.35 -7.29 -30.70
CA PHE A 481 -37.55 -6.48 -30.43
C PHE A 481 -38.39 -6.17 -31.68
N LYS A 482 -38.46 -7.10 -32.62
CA LYS A 482 -39.32 -6.95 -33.79
C LYS A 482 -40.78 -7.31 -33.47
N PRO A 483 -41.77 -6.71 -34.16
CA PRO A 483 -43.19 -6.95 -33.90
C PRO A 483 -43.62 -8.43 -34.01
N GLU A 484 -42.96 -9.21 -34.86
CA GLU A 484 -43.26 -10.65 -35.03
C GLU A 484 -42.86 -11.53 -33.84
N ASN A 485 -41.97 -11.06 -32.96
CA ASN A 485 -41.49 -11.85 -31.82
C ASN A 485 -42.28 -11.50 -30.56
N LYS A 486 -42.67 -12.51 -29.79
CA LYS A 486 -43.24 -12.39 -28.45
C LYS A 486 -42.15 -12.49 -27.39
N ILE A 487 -42.02 -11.46 -26.56
CA ILE A 487 -40.80 -11.24 -25.77
C ILE A 487 -41.14 -11.03 -24.31
N ALA A 488 -40.49 -11.76 -23.41
CA ALA A 488 -40.53 -11.47 -21.98
C ALA A 488 -39.30 -10.62 -21.61
N LEU A 489 -39.51 -9.38 -21.15
CA LEU A 489 -38.45 -8.46 -20.77
C LEU A 489 -38.43 -8.28 -19.25
N PHE A 490 -37.42 -8.83 -18.58
CA PHE A 490 -37.18 -8.69 -17.15
C PHE A 490 -36.13 -7.61 -16.87
N LEU A 491 -36.49 -6.60 -16.09
CA LEU A 491 -35.62 -5.49 -15.73
C LEU A 491 -35.52 -5.42 -14.21
N ASP A 492 -34.33 -5.64 -13.68
CA ASP A 492 -34.05 -5.22 -12.31
C ASP A 492 -34.17 -3.68 -12.19
N TYR A 493 -34.63 -3.20 -11.05
CA TYR A 493 -34.81 -1.76 -10.83
C TYR A 493 -33.57 -1.07 -10.24
N ASP A 494 -33.10 -1.53 -9.08
CA ASP A 494 -32.09 -0.88 -8.26
C ASP A 494 -30.70 -1.30 -8.69
N GLY A 495 -29.92 -0.37 -9.25
CA GLY A 495 -28.59 -0.64 -9.79
C GLY A 495 -28.60 -0.96 -11.29
N THR A 496 -29.76 -1.35 -11.84
CA THR A 496 -29.99 -1.62 -13.27
C THR A 496 -30.69 -0.47 -14.01
N LEU A 497 -31.89 -0.05 -13.60
CA LEU A 497 -32.61 1.08 -14.22
C LEU A 497 -32.30 2.41 -13.54
N ARG A 498 -32.00 2.39 -12.24
CA ARG A 498 -31.69 3.55 -11.41
C ARG A 498 -30.42 3.28 -10.61
N LYS A 499 -29.53 4.27 -10.43
CA LYS A 499 -28.38 4.11 -9.53
C LYS A 499 -28.84 4.03 -8.07
N PHE A 500 -28.12 3.26 -7.25
CA PHE A 500 -28.30 3.26 -5.80
C PHE A 500 -28.25 4.68 -5.20
N HIS A 501 -29.01 4.87 -4.13
CA HIS A 501 -29.13 6.12 -3.41
C HIS A 501 -28.98 5.84 -1.91
N ASP A 502 -28.26 6.70 -1.18
CA ASP A 502 -27.95 6.47 0.24
C ASP A 502 -29.21 6.41 1.11
N ASN A 503 -30.25 7.15 0.73
CA ASN A 503 -31.61 6.96 1.24
C ASN A 503 -32.42 6.08 0.26
N PRO A 504 -32.85 4.85 0.65
CA PRO A 504 -33.62 3.95 -0.19
C PRO A 504 -34.90 4.56 -0.78
N ASN A 505 -35.56 5.48 -0.06
CA ASN A 505 -36.78 6.15 -0.53
C ASN A 505 -36.50 7.24 -1.59
N GLY A 506 -35.24 7.65 -1.77
CA GLY A 506 -34.82 8.64 -2.76
C GLY A 506 -34.62 8.11 -4.18
N ALA A 507 -34.73 6.79 -4.40
CA ALA A 507 -34.49 6.14 -5.71
C ALA A 507 -35.70 6.18 -6.67
N VAL A 508 -36.58 7.18 -6.54
CA VAL A 508 -37.80 7.35 -7.36
C VAL A 508 -37.52 7.34 -8.88
N PRO A 509 -38.47 6.90 -9.74
CA PRO A 509 -38.23 6.84 -11.18
C PRO A 509 -37.98 8.21 -11.80
N THR A 510 -36.88 8.34 -12.56
CA THR A 510 -36.56 9.56 -13.31
C THR A 510 -37.52 9.78 -14.49
N LYS A 511 -37.55 10.99 -15.05
CA LYS A 511 -38.28 11.29 -16.30
C LYS A 511 -37.92 10.29 -17.42
N SER A 512 -36.63 9.96 -17.56
CA SER A 512 -36.16 9.03 -18.60
C SER A 512 -36.67 7.59 -18.41
N ILE A 513 -36.77 7.12 -17.17
CA ILE A 513 -37.34 5.81 -16.83
C ILE A 513 -38.84 5.79 -17.13
N LYS A 514 -39.57 6.84 -16.70
CA LYS A 514 -41.00 6.98 -17.00
C LYS A 514 -41.28 7.00 -18.51
N GLU A 515 -40.45 7.68 -19.30
CA GLU A 515 -40.52 7.64 -20.76
C GLU A 515 -40.26 6.26 -21.36
N LEU A 516 -39.28 5.52 -20.85
CA LEU A 516 -39.01 4.15 -21.31
C LEU A 516 -40.24 3.27 -21.14
N PHE A 517 -40.87 3.29 -19.97
CA PHE A 517 -42.09 2.50 -19.73
C PHE A 517 -43.28 2.96 -20.57
N LYS A 518 -43.42 4.27 -20.87
CA LYS A 518 -44.40 4.77 -21.85
C LYS A 518 -44.14 4.28 -23.28
N ILE A 519 -42.88 4.05 -23.65
CA ILE A 519 -42.53 3.49 -24.97
C ILE A 519 -42.86 2.00 -24.97
N LEU A 520 -42.41 1.26 -23.96
CA LEU A 520 -42.66 -0.18 -23.81
C LEU A 520 -44.16 -0.50 -23.79
N SER A 521 -44.98 0.34 -23.16
CA SER A 521 -46.44 0.14 -23.12
C SER A 521 -47.14 0.21 -24.49
N ARG A 522 -46.47 0.71 -25.53
CA ARG A 522 -47.00 0.75 -26.91
C ARG A 522 -46.80 -0.57 -27.66
N TYR A 523 -45.92 -1.44 -27.17
CA TYR A 523 -45.62 -2.72 -27.79
C TYR A 523 -46.44 -3.82 -27.13
N SER A 524 -47.40 -4.39 -27.86
CA SER A 524 -48.23 -5.51 -27.38
C SER A 524 -47.47 -6.84 -27.34
N ASN A 525 -46.42 -6.97 -28.16
CA ASN A 525 -45.58 -8.16 -28.27
C ASN A 525 -44.48 -8.23 -27.20
N ILE A 526 -44.28 -7.17 -26.40
CA ILE A 526 -43.29 -7.13 -25.30
C ILE A 526 -44.03 -7.17 -23.96
N ASP A 527 -43.82 -8.27 -23.23
CA ASP A 527 -44.31 -8.44 -21.88
C ASP A 527 -43.24 -7.97 -20.88
N THR A 528 -43.46 -6.79 -20.30
CA THR A 528 -42.46 -6.11 -19.47
C THR A 528 -42.67 -6.43 -17.99
N HIS A 529 -41.61 -6.91 -17.36
CA HIS A 529 -41.53 -7.31 -15.97
C HIS A 529 -40.47 -6.47 -15.26
N VAL A 530 -40.83 -5.86 -14.13
CA VAL A 530 -39.87 -5.15 -13.27
C VAL A 530 -39.66 -5.96 -12.02
N ILE A 531 -38.43 -6.35 -11.73
CA ILE A 531 -38.07 -7.13 -10.56
C ILE A 531 -37.19 -6.30 -9.63
N SER A 532 -37.41 -6.37 -8.31
CA SER A 532 -36.63 -5.61 -7.34
C SER A 532 -36.63 -6.30 -5.98
N GLY A 533 -35.63 -6.01 -5.16
CA GLY A 533 -35.63 -6.37 -3.73
C GLY A 533 -36.59 -5.55 -2.87
N ARG A 534 -37.24 -4.52 -3.44
CA ARG A 534 -38.17 -3.63 -2.72
C ARG A 534 -39.52 -4.29 -2.44
N LYS A 535 -40.20 -3.78 -1.41
CA LYS A 535 -41.59 -4.12 -1.11
C LYS A 535 -42.50 -3.79 -2.31
N GLY A 536 -43.51 -4.62 -2.53
CA GLY A 536 -44.48 -4.42 -3.62
C GLY A 536 -45.17 -3.06 -3.59
N SER A 537 -45.52 -2.56 -2.39
CA SER A 537 -46.12 -1.23 -2.21
C SER A 537 -45.27 -0.07 -2.76
N THR A 538 -43.95 -0.15 -2.65
CA THR A 538 -43.03 0.85 -3.19
C THR A 538 -43.00 0.80 -4.71
N LEU A 539 -42.96 -0.40 -5.31
CA LEU A 539 -43.01 -0.55 -6.76
C LEU A 539 -44.35 -0.07 -7.33
N GLU A 540 -45.44 -0.30 -6.60
CA GLU A 540 -46.78 0.14 -6.95
C GLU A 540 -46.87 1.67 -7.03
N GLU A 541 -46.39 2.37 -6.00
CA GLU A 541 -46.34 3.84 -5.99
C GLU A 541 -45.54 4.39 -7.18
N TRP A 542 -44.44 3.73 -7.53
CA TRP A 542 -43.48 4.23 -8.50
C TRP A 542 -43.88 3.95 -9.95
N LEU A 543 -44.35 2.73 -10.21
CA LEU A 543 -44.55 2.17 -11.54
C LEU A 543 -45.94 1.58 -11.76
N GLY A 544 -46.80 1.55 -10.74
CA GLY A 544 -48.14 0.93 -10.77
C GLY A 544 -49.05 1.44 -11.89
N LYS A 545 -48.89 2.72 -12.26
CA LYS A 545 -49.61 3.37 -13.37
C LYS A 545 -49.25 2.87 -14.78
N PHE A 546 -48.18 2.09 -14.94
CA PHE A 546 -47.77 1.53 -16.23
C PHE A 546 -48.27 0.08 -16.33
N PRO A 547 -48.66 -0.37 -17.54
CA PRO A 547 -49.15 -1.74 -17.76
C PRO A 547 -47.96 -2.72 -17.82
N VAL A 548 -47.32 -2.95 -16.68
CA VAL A 548 -46.18 -3.85 -16.50
C VAL A 548 -46.45 -4.80 -15.34
N THR A 549 -45.85 -5.99 -15.40
CA THR A 549 -45.82 -6.90 -14.26
C THR A 549 -44.79 -6.40 -13.24
N LEU A 550 -45.17 -6.26 -11.97
CA LEU A 550 -44.27 -5.84 -10.90
C LEU A 550 -43.95 -7.02 -9.99
N ILE A 551 -42.67 -7.26 -9.73
CA ILE A 551 -42.19 -8.36 -8.90
C ILE A 551 -41.39 -7.76 -7.74
N GLY A 552 -41.94 -7.90 -6.54
CA GLY A 552 -41.36 -7.39 -5.30
C GLY A 552 -40.51 -8.44 -4.58
N GLU A 553 -39.65 -7.94 -3.70
CA GLU A 553 -38.95 -8.74 -2.68
C GLU A 553 -38.19 -9.93 -3.27
N HIS A 554 -37.42 -9.66 -4.33
CA HIS A 554 -36.60 -10.65 -5.05
C HIS A 554 -37.38 -11.84 -5.64
N GLY A 555 -38.70 -11.70 -5.85
CA GLY A 555 -39.52 -12.77 -6.43
C GLY A 555 -40.56 -13.38 -5.50
N PHE A 556 -40.74 -12.84 -4.30
CA PHE A 556 -41.75 -13.33 -3.35
C PHE A 556 -43.19 -13.03 -3.81
N SER A 557 -43.44 -11.80 -4.26
CA SER A 557 -44.77 -11.33 -4.63
C SER A 557 -44.77 -10.72 -6.02
N CYS A 558 -45.89 -10.86 -6.72
CA CYS A 558 -46.07 -10.39 -8.09
C CYS A 558 -47.42 -9.72 -8.26
N ARG A 559 -47.46 -8.57 -8.93
CA ARG A 559 -48.70 -7.99 -9.48
C ARG A 559 -48.71 -8.18 -10.99
N PRO A 560 -49.58 -9.05 -11.53
CA PRO A 560 -49.67 -9.27 -12.96
C PRO A 560 -50.06 -8.01 -13.73
N ARG A 561 -49.60 -7.92 -14.99
CA ARG A 561 -49.98 -6.84 -15.91
C ARG A 561 -51.50 -6.69 -16.01
N GLY A 562 -52.00 -5.52 -15.65
CA GLY A 562 -53.43 -5.16 -15.77
C GLY A 562 -54.27 -5.49 -14.54
N GLU A 563 -53.72 -6.23 -13.57
CA GLU A 563 -54.38 -6.55 -12.30
C GLU A 563 -54.00 -5.55 -11.21
N LYS A 564 -54.83 -5.46 -10.17
CA LYS A 564 -54.57 -4.59 -9.00
C LYS A 564 -54.10 -5.36 -7.77
N GLU A 565 -54.31 -6.67 -7.74
CA GLU A 565 -53.98 -7.52 -6.60
C GLU A 565 -52.58 -8.12 -6.73
N TRP A 566 -51.89 -8.22 -5.60
CA TRP A 566 -50.59 -8.86 -5.51
C TRP A 566 -50.79 -10.33 -5.11
N VAL A 567 -50.19 -11.24 -5.87
CA VAL A 567 -50.18 -12.67 -5.59
C VAL A 567 -48.83 -13.10 -5.02
N SER A 568 -48.83 -14.07 -4.11
CA SER A 568 -47.60 -14.72 -3.65
C SER A 568 -47.15 -15.73 -4.68
N LEU A 569 -45.88 -15.67 -5.08
CA LEU A 569 -45.28 -16.68 -5.97
C LEU A 569 -44.75 -17.89 -5.19
N CYS A 570 -44.82 -17.86 -3.85
CA CYS A 570 -44.22 -18.85 -2.95
C CYS A 570 -45.09 -19.06 -1.70
N GLU A 571 -46.26 -19.69 -1.85
CA GLU A 571 -47.19 -19.97 -0.73
C GLU A 571 -46.68 -21.04 0.25
N ALA A 572 -45.66 -21.84 -0.12
CA ALA A 572 -45.15 -22.98 0.65
C ALA A 572 -43.78 -22.76 1.32
N SER A 573 -43.25 -21.54 1.36
CA SER A 573 -41.90 -21.27 1.90
C SER A 573 -41.86 -21.31 3.43
N ASP A 574 -41.04 -22.19 3.99
CA ASP A 574 -40.76 -22.24 5.44
C ASP A 574 -39.76 -21.14 5.84
N PHE A 575 -40.18 -20.22 6.72
CA PHE A 575 -39.34 -19.15 7.27
C PHE A 575 -38.97 -19.36 8.76
N THR A 576 -39.29 -20.52 9.34
CA THR A 576 -38.97 -20.85 10.75
C THR A 576 -37.48 -20.90 11.03
N TRP A 577 -36.65 -21.12 10.01
CA TRP A 577 -35.19 -21.04 10.10
C TRP A 577 -34.68 -19.68 10.60
N LYS A 578 -35.44 -18.60 10.40
CA LYS A 578 -35.08 -17.27 10.93
C LYS A 578 -35.03 -17.25 12.45
N LEU A 579 -35.96 -17.95 13.09
CA LEU A 579 -35.95 -18.09 14.55
C LEU A 579 -34.71 -18.85 15.02
N ARG A 580 -34.30 -19.89 14.27
CA ARG A 580 -33.10 -20.69 14.58
C ARG A 580 -31.81 -19.87 14.51
N ILE A 581 -31.73 -18.90 13.58
CA ILE A 581 -30.51 -18.10 13.41
C ILE A 581 -30.53 -16.78 14.21
N ARG A 582 -31.71 -16.33 14.68
CA ARG A 582 -31.85 -15.02 15.33
C ARG A 582 -30.96 -14.89 16.55
N GLU A 583 -30.96 -15.88 17.44
CA GLU A 583 -30.10 -15.88 18.64
C GLU A 583 -28.61 -15.78 18.28
N MET A 584 -28.19 -16.48 17.23
CA MET A 584 -26.81 -16.39 16.73
C MET A 584 -26.50 -14.99 16.20
N LEU A 585 -27.38 -14.43 15.37
CA LEU A 585 -27.18 -13.08 14.85
C LEU A 585 -27.16 -12.03 15.98
N GLU A 586 -28.03 -12.16 16.97
CA GLU A 586 -28.09 -11.29 18.15
C GLU A 586 -26.84 -11.42 19.01
N TYR A 587 -26.30 -12.63 19.18
CA TYR A 587 -24.99 -12.84 19.80
C TYR A 587 -23.91 -12.06 19.04
N PHE A 588 -23.84 -12.17 17.72
CA PHE A 588 -22.89 -11.42 16.90
C PHE A 588 -23.10 -9.90 16.99
N VAL A 589 -24.35 -9.41 17.10
CA VAL A 589 -24.61 -8.00 17.41
C VAL A 589 -24.04 -7.60 18.76
N GLY A 590 -24.22 -8.44 19.80
CA GLY A 590 -23.72 -8.19 21.15
C GLY A 590 -22.19 -8.13 21.23
N ILE A 591 -21.48 -9.00 20.50
CA ILE A 591 -20.01 -9.08 20.53
C ILE A 591 -19.31 -8.24 19.45
N VAL A 592 -20.04 -7.66 18.50
CA VAL A 592 -19.49 -6.82 17.42
C VAL A 592 -20.13 -5.42 17.45
N PRO A 593 -19.54 -4.47 18.22
CA PRO A 593 -20.07 -3.12 18.33
C PRO A 593 -20.20 -2.40 16.99
N GLY A 594 -21.38 -1.83 16.74
CA GLY A 594 -21.71 -1.13 15.49
C GLY A 594 -22.34 -2.03 14.42
N SER A 595 -22.47 -3.34 14.67
CA SER A 595 -23.26 -4.22 13.81
C SER A 595 -24.75 -4.21 14.18
N PHE A 596 -25.61 -4.60 13.25
CA PHE A 596 -27.06 -4.71 13.48
C PHE A 596 -27.70 -5.71 12.51
N ILE A 597 -28.91 -6.16 12.81
CA ILE A 597 -29.69 -7.08 11.99
C ILE A 597 -30.77 -6.29 11.24
N GLU A 598 -30.91 -6.56 9.96
CA GLU A 598 -32.06 -6.15 9.14
C GLU A 598 -32.86 -7.40 8.76
N GLU A 599 -34.13 -7.45 9.11
CA GLU A 599 -35.02 -8.55 8.75
C GLU A 599 -35.87 -8.17 7.52
N LYS A 600 -35.75 -8.98 6.47
CA LYS A 600 -36.58 -8.93 5.26
C LYS A 600 -37.58 -10.10 5.27
N ILE A 601 -38.55 -10.17 4.36
CA ILE A 601 -39.54 -11.27 4.35
C ILE A 601 -38.91 -12.64 4.06
N SER A 602 -37.97 -12.74 3.11
CA SER A 602 -37.31 -13.99 2.75
C SER A 602 -35.85 -14.10 3.19
N ALA A 603 -35.33 -13.08 3.90
CA ALA A 603 -33.92 -13.01 4.28
C ALA A 603 -33.70 -12.34 5.65
N MET A 604 -32.56 -12.63 6.28
CA MET A 604 -32.00 -11.86 7.39
C MET A 604 -30.61 -11.38 7.01
N VAL A 605 -30.30 -10.12 7.28
CA VAL A 605 -29.05 -9.50 6.90
C VAL A 605 -28.35 -8.97 8.13
N TRP A 606 -27.13 -9.42 8.39
CA TRP A 606 -26.27 -8.86 9.42
C TRP A 606 -25.33 -7.82 8.80
N HIS A 607 -25.45 -6.57 9.25
CA HIS A 607 -24.68 -5.44 8.77
C HIS A 607 -23.52 -5.15 9.71
N TYR A 608 -22.32 -4.98 9.16
CA TYR A 608 -21.12 -4.67 9.95
C TYR A 608 -20.35 -3.45 9.41
N ARG A 609 -21.01 -2.59 8.64
CA ARG A 609 -20.36 -1.43 8.00
C ARG A 609 -19.80 -0.40 8.98
N ARG A 610 -20.37 -0.30 10.19
CA ARG A 610 -19.96 0.69 11.21
C ARG A 610 -18.96 0.12 12.23
N THR A 611 -18.51 -1.11 12.04
CA THR A 611 -17.58 -1.77 12.96
C THR A 611 -16.15 -1.44 12.58
N ASP A 612 -15.20 -1.80 13.44
CA ASP A 612 -13.79 -1.86 13.06
C ASP A 612 -13.63 -2.70 11.77
N PRO A 613 -12.93 -2.20 10.73
CA PRO A 613 -12.90 -2.85 9.42
C PRO A 613 -12.27 -4.25 9.41
N GLU A 614 -11.27 -4.50 10.25
CA GLU A 614 -10.56 -5.78 10.31
C GLU A 614 -11.30 -6.76 11.23
N PHE A 615 -11.75 -6.29 12.39
CA PHE A 615 -12.53 -7.09 13.34
C PHE A 615 -13.89 -7.49 12.77
N GLY A 616 -14.62 -6.56 12.14
CA GLY A 616 -15.90 -6.84 11.51
C GLY A 616 -15.79 -7.84 10.36
N GLU A 617 -14.75 -7.72 9.54
CA GLU A 617 -14.48 -8.66 8.45
C GLU A 617 -14.12 -10.06 8.97
N TRP A 618 -13.30 -10.13 10.03
CA TRP A 618 -12.99 -11.39 10.69
C TRP A 618 -14.24 -12.06 11.27
N ARG A 619 -15.09 -11.30 11.97
CA ARG A 619 -16.34 -11.80 12.54
C ARG A 619 -17.36 -12.19 11.47
N ALA A 620 -17.45 -11.46 10.37
CA ALA A 620 -18.29 -11.83 9.22
C ALA A 620 -17.91 -13.22 8.68
N LYS A 621 -16.61 -13.50 8.51
CA LYS A 621 -16.12 -14.81 8.04
C LYS A 621 -16.47 -15.93 9.02
N GLN A 622 -16.35 -15.70 10.32
CA GLN A 622 -16.77 -16.67 11.34
C GLN A 622 -18.27 -16.91 11.29
N LEU A 623 -19.08 -15.84 11.18
CA LEU A 623 -20.53 -15.94 11.06
C LEU A 623 -20.93 -16.74 9.82
N VAL A 624 -20.31 -16.49 8.67
CA VAL A 624 -20.55 -17.22 7.42
C VAL A 624 -20.26 -18.72 7.59
N LEU A 625 -19.12 -19.07 8.19
CA LEU A 625 -18.77 -20.48 8.44
C LEU A 625 -19.80 -21.16 9.36
N ASN A 626 -20.13 -20.54 10.49
CA ASN A 626 -21.08 -21.09 11.46
C ASN A 626 -22.48 -21.28 10.85
N LEU A 627 -22.97 -20.29 10.10
CA LEU A 627 -24.27 -20.36 9.43
C LEU A 627 -24.27 -21.39 8.31
N SER A 628 -23.19 -21.50 7.53
CA SER A 628 -23.09 -22.46 6.43
C SER A 628 -23.12 -23.90 6.94
N GLU A 629 -22.45 -24.17 8.06
CA GLU A 629 -22.49 -25.49 8.70
C GLU A 629 -23.88 -25.81 9.26
N MET A 630 -24.46 -24.88 10.04
CA MET A 630 -25.75 -25.06 10.70
C MET A 630 -26.94 -25.19 9.72
N LEU A 631 -26.88 -24.49 8.58
CA LEU A 631 -27.97 -24.43 7.59
C LEU A 631 -27.76 -25.35 6.39
N SER A 632 -26.71 -26.18 6.40
CA SER A 632 -26.31 -27.04 5.27
C SER A 632 -27.41 -27.96 4.72
N ASN A 633 -28.39 -28.36 5.55
CA ASN A 633 -29.49 -29.26 5.18
C ASN A 633 -30.81 -28.52 4.87
N LEU A 634 -30.81 -27.19 4.84
CA LEU A 634 -31.99 -26.38 4.55
C LEU A 634 -31.84 -25.70 3.17
N PRO A 635 -32.95 -25.39 2.47
CA PRO A 635 -32.91 -24.66 1.20
C PRO A 635 -32.61 -23.17 1.42
N ILE A 636 -31.47 -22.86 2.05
CA ILE A 636 -31.05 -21.53 2.48
C ILE A 636 -29.64 -21.27 1.96
N GLU A 637 -29.42 -20.06 1.46
CA GLU A 637 -28.12 -19.59 1.01
C GLU A 637 -27.55 -18.58 2.02
N VAL A 638 -26.27 -18.72 2.35
CA VAL A 638 -25.51 -17.77 3.17
C VAL A 638 -24.51 -17.07 2.26
N HIS A 639 -24.66 -15.76 2.12
CA HIS A 639 -23.86 -14.96 1.20
C HIS A 639 -23.09 -13.87 1.96
N HIS A 640 -21.78 -13.84 1.76
CA HIS A 640 -20.91 -12.80 2.28
C HIS A 640 -20.84 -11.62 1.28
N GLY A 641 -21.66 -10.61 1.51
CA GLY A 641 -21.71 -9.40 0.69
C GLY A 641 -20.80 -8.27 1.18
N LYS A 642 -20.89 -7.11 0.52
CA LYS A 642 -20.12 -5.91 0.89
C LYS A 642 -20.54 -5.33 2.24
N LYS A 643 -19.78 -5.68 3.29
CA LYS A 643 -20.04 -5.28 4.69
C LYS A 643 -21.37 -5.82 5.23
N ILE A 644 -21.82 -6.94 4.69
CA ILE A 644 -23.02 -7.67 5.12
C ILE A 644 -22.80 -9.19 5.09
N VAL A 645 -23.51 -9.92 5.94
CA VAL A 645 -23.75 -11.36 5.77
C VAL A 645 -25.25 -11.52 5.58
N GLU A 646 -25.68 -11.95 4.40
CA GLU A 646 -27.09 -12.14 4.04
C GLU A 646 -27.43 -13.62 4.03
N ILE A 647 -28.50 -13.98 4.73
CA ILE A 647 -29.05 -15.34 4.81
C ILE A 647 -30.42 -15.28 4.16
N SER A 648 -30.62 -16.01 3.07
CA SER A 648 -31.85 -15.95 2.27
C SER A 648 -32.34 -17.34 1.84
N SER A 649 -33.66 -17.49 1.69
CA SER A 649 -34.23 -18.73 1.16
C SER A 649 -33.88 -18.91 -0.33
N MET A 650 -33.39 -20.09 -0.71
CA MET A 650 -33.14 -20.44 -2.12
C MET A 650 -34.44 -20.53 -2.93
N GLN A 651 -35.58 -20.75 -2.27
CA GLN A 651 -36.89 -20.87 -2.92
C GLN A 651 -37.44 -19.51 -3.38
N VAL A 652 -36.94 -18.41 -2.81
CA VAL A 652 -37.40 -17.05 -3.12
C VAL A 652 -36.24 -16.27 -3.76
N ASN A 653 -36.07 -16.44 -5.08
CA ASN A 653 -35.08 -15.69 -5.84
C ASN A 653 -35.59 -15.26 -7.22
N LYS A 654 -34.87 -14.30 -7.83
CA LYS A 654 -35.26 -13.67 -9.09
C LYS A 654 -35.35 -14.68 -10.25
N GLY A 655 -34.48 -15.68 -10.27
CA GLY A 655 -34.51 -16.77 -11.25
C GLY A 655 -35.75 -17.65 -11.14
N VAL A 656 -36.13 -18.06 -9.92
CA VAL A 656 -37.34 -18.86 -9.68
C VAL A 656 -38.60 -18.08 -10.10
N ALA A 657 -38.68 -16.79 -9.77
CA ALA A 657 -39.79 -15.93 -10.20
C ALA A 657 -39.87 -15.82 -11.72
N LEU A 658 -38.73 -15.62 -12.40
CA LEU A 658 -38.67 -15.60 -13.87
C LEU A 658 -39.16 -16.93 -14.46
N GLN A 659 -38.69 -18.06 -13.93
CA GLN A 659 -39.09 -19.39 -14.38
C GLN A 659 -40.59 -19.63 -14.20
N ASN A 660 -41.16 -19.30 -13.04
CA ASN A 660 -42.60 -19.45 -12.77
C ASN A 660 -43.47 -18.58 -13.69
N ILE A 661 -43.02 -17.37 -14.01
CA ILE A 661 -43.78 -16.44 -14.87
C ILE A 661 -43.72 -16.83 -16.35
N VAL A 662 -42.59 -17.40 -16.78
CA VAL A 662 -42.39 -17.88 -18.16
C VAL A 662 -43.01 -19.27 -18.36
N ALA A 663 -43.09 -20.09 -17.31
CA ALA A 663 -43.70 -21.42 -17.37
C ALA A 663 -45.13 -21.36 -17.92
N GLY A 664 -45.41 -22.20 -18.92
CA GLY A 664 -46.72 -22.24 -19.59
C GLY A 664 -46.99 -21.13 -20.60
N LYS A 665 -46.04 -20.22 -20.85
CA LYS A 665 -46.17 -19.15 -21.84
C LYS A 665 -45.16 -19.32 -22.98
N ASN A 666 -45.64 -19.28 -24.22
CA ASN A 666 -44.77 -19.29 -25.41
C ASN A 666 -44.20 -17.89 -25.67
N TYR A 667 -42.90 -17.70 -25.40
CA TYR A 667 -42.11 -16.53 -25.77
C TYR A 667 -40.99 -16.94 -26.74
N ASP A 668 -40.78 -16.15 -27.79
CA ASP A 668 -39.67 -16.36 -28.74
C ASP A 668 -38.33 -15.93 -28.14
N TYR A 669 -38.34 -14.96 -27.22
CA TYR A 669 -37.15 -14.50 -26.51
C TYR A 669 -37.46 -14.11 -25.06
N VAL A 670 -36.53 -14.43 -24.16
CA VAL A 670 -36.54 -13.95 -22.77
C VAL A 670 -35.33 -13.07 -22.54
N VAL A 671 -35.52 -11.76 -22.35
CA VAL A 671 -34.44 -10.80 -22.13
C VAL A 671 -34.42 -10.40 -20.66
N CYS A 672 -33.29 -10.55 -19.96
CA CYS A 672 -33.16 -10.11 -18.57
C CYS A 672 -31.93 -9.19 -18.37
N MET A 673 -32.09 -8.17 -17.52
CA MET A 673 -31.03 -7.21 -17.18
C MET A 673 -30.95 -7.04 -15.66
N GLY A 674 -29.73 -7.11 -15.12
CA GLY A 674 -29.47 -7.06 -13.67
C GLY A 674 -28.05 -6.60 -13.34
N ASP A 675 -27.80 -6.09 -12.13
CA ASP A 675 -26.53 -5.48 -11.73
C ASP A 675 -25.88 -6.09 -10.49
N ASP A 676 -26.54 -6.95 -9.73
CA ASP A 676 -26.02 -7.50 -8.48
C ASP A 676 -25.88 -9.03 -8.49
N TYR A 677 -25.51 -9.60 -7.34
CA TYR A 677 -25.37 -11.05 -7.18
C TYR A 677 -26.74 -11.77 -7.23
N THR A 678 -27.81 -11.14 -6.73
CA THR A 678 -29.15 -11.74 -6.73
C THR A 678 -29.66 -11.95 -8.15
N ASP A 679 -29.26 -11.10 -9.09
CA ASP A 679 -29.59 -11.23 -10.52
C ASP A 679 -28.92 -12.41 -11.22
N GLU A 680 -27.79 -12.91 -10.69
CA GLU A 680 -27.10 -14.08 -11.26
C GLU A 680 -27.98 -15.34 -11.20
N SER A 681 -28.98 -15.39 -10.31
CA SER A 681 -30.00 -16.44 -10.30
C SER A 681 -30.81 -16.48 -11.60
N MET A 682 -31.11 -15.32 -12.21
CA MET A 682 -31.77 -15.26 -13.51
C MET A 682 -30.83 -15.70 -14.62
N PHE A 683 -29.56 -15.27 -14.58
CA PHE A 683 -28.62 -15.54 -15.67
C PHE A 683 -28.21 -17.00 -15.77
N ARG A 684 -28.24 -17.74 -14.65
CA ARG A 684 -27.90 -19.17 -14.59
C ARG A 684 -28.97 -20.11 -15.19
N LEU A 685 -30.18 -19.63 -15.47
CA LEU A 685 -31.26 -20.47 -16.02
C LEU A 685 -30.97 -21.00 -17.43
N ALA A 686 -30.06 -20.37 -18.16
CA ALA A 686 -29.50 -20.86 -19.43
C ALA A 686 -30.52 -21.40 -20.45
N MET A 687 -31.71 -20.79 -20.57
CA MET A 687 -32.72 -21.19 -21.56
C MET A 687 -32.23 -20.84 -22.98
N ASP A 688 -32.54 -21.69 -23.96
CA ASP A 688 -32.03 -21.55 -25.35
C ASP A 688 -32.44 -20.22 -26.03
N ASN A 689 -33.59 -19.66 -25.63
CA ASN A 689 -34.12 -18.39 -26.14
C ASN A 689 -33.82 -17.18 -25.22
N MET A 690 -32.92 -17.33 -24.25
CA MET A 690 -32.62 -16.29 -23.26
C MET A 690 -31.49 -15.35 -23.70
N ILE A 691 -31.61 -14.07 -23.33
CA ILE A 691 -30.58 -13.04 -23.51
C ILE A 691 -30.37 -12.37 -22.17
N SER A 692 -29.28 -12.73 -21.48
CA SER A 692 -28.92 -12.18 -20.18
C SER A 692 -27.87 -11.07 -20.27
N ILE A 693 -28.07 -9.98 -19.52
CA ILE A 693 -27.25 -8.77 -19.61
C ILE A 693 -26.88 -8.27 -18.21
N LYS A 694 -25.59 -8.34 -17.88
CA LYS A 694 -25.02 -7.77 -16.64
C LYS A 694 -24.84 -6.26 -16.76
N VAL A 695 -25.30 -5.50 -15.78
CA VAL A 695 -25.04 -4.07 -15.64
C VAL A 695 -23.92 -3.85 -14.63
N GLY A 696 -22.96 -3.00 -14.98
CA GLY A 696 -21.82 -2.67 -14.11
C GLY A 696 -20.65 -3.66 -14.20
N LYS A 697 -19.91 -3.78 -13.10
CA LYS A 697 -18.72 -4.64 -12.95
C LYS A 697 -19.09 -5.92 -12.17
N GLY A 698 -18.10 -6.78 -11.92
CA GLY A 698 -18.25 -8.03 -11.15
C GLY A 698 -18.13 -9.26 -12.05
N ASP A 699 -18.06 -10.44 -11.45
CA ASP A 699 -18.21 -11.71 -12.17
C ASP A 699 -19.67 -11.92 -12.57
N THR A 700 -19.91 -12.65 -13.66
CA THR A 700 -21.29 -12.87 -14.14
C THR A 700 -21.40 -14.08 -15.07
N SER A 701 -22.54 -14.75 -15.01
CA SER A 701 -22.98 -15.78 -15.95
C SER A 701 -23.75 -15.16 -17.14
N ALA A 702 -23.97 -13.85 -17.16
CA ALA A 702 -24.69 -13.17 -18.23
C ALA A 702 -23.93 -13.21 -19.57
N MET A 703 -24.67 -13.39 -20.67
CA MET A 703 -24.12 -13.45 -22.03
C MET A 703 -23.51 -12.11 -22.48
N TYR A 704 -24.05 -11.00 -21.98
CA TYR A 704 -23.63 -9.65 -22.35
C TYR A 704 -23.42 -8.76 -21.13
N ARG A 705 -22.72 -7.64 -21.33
CA ARG A 705 -22.46 -6.66 -20.27
C ARG A 705 -22.64 -5.23 -20.75
N ILE A 706 -23.27 -4.39 -19.92
CA ILE A 706 -23.43 -2.95 -20.07
C ILE A 706 -22.78 -2.25 -18.87
N THR A 707 -22.24 -1.03 -19.06
CA THR A 707 -21.43 -0.35 -18.04
C THR A 707 -22.19 0.40 -16.96
N SER A 708 -23.44 0.81 -17.20
CA SER A 708 -24.22 1.59 -16.23
C SER A 708 -25.72 1.66 -16.56
N PRO A 709 -26.56 2.04 -15.58
CA PRO A 709 -28.00 2.29 -15.78
C PRO A 709 -28.36 3.31 -16.85
N ALA A 710 -27.50 4.29 -17.11
CA ALA A 710 -27.75 5.25 -18.19
C ALA A 710 -27.63 4.57 -19.57
N VAL A 711 -26.69 3.62 -19.69
CA VAL A 711 -26.41 2.93 -20.96
C VAL A 711 -27.51 1.91 -21.25
N VAL A 712 -27.90 1.05 -20.30
CA VAL A 712 -29.29 0.96 -19.84
C VAL A 712 -30.41 1.45 -20.77
N LEU A 713 -31.01 2.53 -20.26
CA LEU A 713 -32.09 3.29 -20.87
C LEU A 713 -31.78 3.69 -22.31
N SER A 714 -30.55 4.13 -22.61
CA SER A 714 -30.19 4.55 -23.97
C SER A 714 -30.15 3.39 -24.97
N THR A 715 -29.78 2.19 -24.54
CA THR A 715 -29.70 0.99 -25.39
C THR A 715 -31.10 0.48 -25.69
N LEU A 716 -31.96 0.38 -24.67
CA LEU A 716 -33.37 0.00 -24.84
C LEU A 716 -34.12 1.00 -25.73
N LYS A 717 -33.99 2.30 -25.47
CA LYS A 717 -34.62 3.35 -26.31
C LYS A 717 -34.15 3.32 -27.77
N LYS A 718 -32.92 2.87 -28.05
CA LYS A 718 -32.40 2.71 -29.42
C LYS A 718 -32.86 1.42 -30.09
N ALA A 719 -33.09 0.36 -29.33
CA ALA A 719 -33.59 -0.91 -29.86
C ALA A 719 -35.08 -0.85 -30.18
N LEU A 720 -35.84 -0.05 -29.42
CA LEU A 720 -37.29 0.19 -29.58
C LEU A 720 -37.62 1.33 -30.58
N LYS A 721 -36.63 1.86 -31.29
CA LYS A 721 -36.76 2.80 -32.41
C LYS A 721 -36.30 2.09 -33.68
#